data_AF-A0AAE1FY33-F1
#
_entry.id   AF-A0AAE1FY33-F1
#
_cell.length_a   1.000
_cell.length_b   1.000
_cell.length_c   1.000
_cell.angle_alpha   90.00
_cell.angle_beta   90.00
_cell.angle_gamma   90.00
#
_symmetry.space_group_name_H-M   'P 1'
#
loop_
_entity.id
_entity.type
_entity.pdbx_description
1 polymer ?
#
loop_
_entity_poly.entity_id
_entity_poly.type
_entity_poly.pdbx_seq_one_letter_code
_entity_poly.pdbx_strand_id
1 'polypeptide(L)'
;MGAGSSSLSQLSSNVYLKRFVGSDVITANDPFWNQLLSFTFSIPNSSSDYRLLEESILPLFRELLENHESSGNIAALIHVFLTRATELKASAHCDNNVFTWQAFNALFIVRCVCKLLFQHLSEEEVINVMQTSPTTGEEEGSVMDENLVEDLVTSLVEVVVDVPLVDLTYALHQEATTTLLVLTSSLMFTSGDTSVHNILKMLMTGRASIHACLFVKTLLKRFMAQDRPPGKNESGSIILGLASGLWNVLTLGLAGNGEEPSTQGGVVESPLANQSVLLLLVLANHYTAHRTTSNPYRQALLHAQNFHDPAESTPTQAVATFKLEFATLYQSLYTHLRDDQTTLLLYLLLHKNDDFRTYVLSRTDMESLVLPILRTLYHAPDSTSHHIYMSLIILLILSEDDSFNKTIHDIPLKNITWYTERFINDISLGGLLILVVIRTITYNMTKMRDKYLHTNCLAALANMSSQFRTLHPYVCQRLVSLFETLSKRHSRLCESLKATEDLLDESENDMPDALSDVSVLEEVLRMVLEILNSVLTHQLSHNHNLVYTLLYKRHLFRPFTVHPSFQDVTQNIDVVLSYLMGRLETTKRDPGVHDVQEVIQQGVLHLPKDRLKKFPELKFKYVEENEPEEFFIPYVWTLVYQKSGLYWNPKCICMFDPSQPDV
;
A
#
# COMPACT_ATOMS: atom_id res chain seq x y z
N MET A 1 1.83 15.97 34.68
CA MET A 1 1.87 17.23 33.91
C MET A 1 0.67 18.07 34.36
N GLY A 2 0.77 19.40 34.36
CA GLY A 2 -0.15 20.31 35.06
C GLY A 2 0.51 20.84 36.35
N ALA A 3 0.30 22.06 36.84
CA ALA A 3 -0.36 23.26 36.29
C ALA A 3 0.62 24.19 35.53
N GLY A 4 1.56 23.65 34.76
CA GLY A 4 2.47 24.41 33.90
C GLY A 4 3.45 23.53 33.13
N SER A 5 3.89 24.00 31.95
CA SER A 5 4.81 23.36 30.98
C SER A 5 5.88 22.48 31.66
N SER A 6 5.82 21.17 31.41
CA SER A 6 6.88 20.23 31.81
C SER A 6 7.71 19.89 30.57
N SER A 7 9.02 20.12 30.62
CA SER A 7 9.91 19.61 29.57
C SER A 7 9.99 18.08 29.67
N LEU A 8 10.31 17.41 28.56
CA LEU A 8 10.47 15.96 28.49
C LEU A 8 11.40 15.42 29.59
N SER A 9 12.48 16.16 29.88
CA SER A 9 13.46 15.84 30.93
C SER A 9 12.92 15.91 32.37
N GLN A 10 11.76 16.53 32.59
CA GLN A 10 11.17 16.73 33.92
C GLN A 10 9.96 15.82 34.18
N LEU A 11 9.60 14.94 33.24
CA LEU A 11 8.43 14.05 33.41
C LEU A 11 8.62 13.08 34.57
N SER A 12 9.80 12.48 34.70
CA SER A 12 10.11 11.48 35.74
C SER A 12 10.03 12.02 37.17
N SER A 13 10.17 13.33 37.37
CA SER A 13 10.08 14.02 38.66
C SER A 13 8.75 14.75 38.88
N ASN A 14 7.79 14.65 37.93
CA ASN A 14 6.51 15.33 38.03
C ASN A 14 5.65 14.70 39.14
N VAL A 15 5.26 15.52 40.13
CA VAL A 15 4.51 15.08 41.31
C VAL A 15 3.18 14.41 40.95
N TYR A 16 2.47 14.92 39.94
CA TYR A 16 1.20 14.33 39.50
C TYR A 16 1.40 12.98 38.83
N LEU A 17 2.44 12.82 38.00
CA LEU A 17 2.76 11.51 37.41
C LEU A 17 3.22 10.51 38.47
N LYS A 18 4.01 10.96 39.46
CA LYS A 18 4.43 10.12 40.59
C LYS A 18 3.25 9.62 41.42
N ARG A 19 2.26 10.47 41.67
CA ARG A 19 1.02 10.05 42.34
C ARG A 19 0.23 9.05 41.48
N PHE A 20 0.13 9.28 40.17
CA PHE A 20 -0.57 8.37 39.25
C PHE A 20 0.05 6.96 39.22
N VAL A 21 1.38 6.85 39.22
CA VAL A 21 2.07 5.55 39.16
C VAL A 21 2.31 4.90 40.53
N GLY A 22 1.99 5.59 41.62
CA GLY A 22 2.18 5.10 42.98
C GLY A 22 1.13 4.07 43.42
N SER A 23 1.22 3.66 44.68
CA SER A 23 0.30 2.69 45.30
C SER A 23 -1.03 3.29 45.76
N ASP A 24 -1.17 4.63 45.74
CA ASP A 24 -2.40 5.30 46.15
C ASP A 24 -3.52 5.01 45.14
N VAL A 25 -4.68 4.58 45.64
CA VAL A 25 -5.89 4.37 44.83
C VAL A 25 -6.48 5.73 44.43
N ILE A 26 -6.62 5.97 43.13
CA ILE A 26 -7.23 7.18 42.58
C ILE A 26 -8.53 6.77 41.87
N THR A 27 -9.68 7.11 42.46
CA THR A 27 -10.98 6.79 41.85
C THR A 27 -11.24 7.67 40.63
N ALA A 28 -12.10 7.22 39.71
CA ALA A 28 -12.43 7.96 38.49
C ALA A 28 -13.06 9.36 38.76
N ASN A 29 -13.65 9.55 39.95
CA ASN A 29 -14.27 10.81 40.36
C ASN A 29 -13.32 11.75 41.15
N ASP A 30 -12.07 11.36 41.37
CA ASP A 30 -11.11 12.16 42.15
C ASP A 30 -10.78 13.50 41.43
N PRO A 31 -10.84 14.66 42.11
CA PRO A 31 -10.45 15.95 41.55
C PRO A 31 -9.01 16.01 41.01
N PHE A 32 -8.14 15.08 41.42
CA PHE A 32 -6.81 14.85 40.89
C PHE A 32 -6.77 14.86 39.36
N TRP A 33 -7.74 14.24 38.68
CA TRP A 33 -7.77 14.16 37.22
C TRP A 33 -7.86 15.54 36.57
N ASN A 34 -8.59 16.49 37.18
CA ASN A 34 -8.68 17.84 36.64
C ASN A 34 -7.32 18.56 36.69
N GLN A 35 -6.47 18.24 37.67
CA GLN A 35 -5.12 18.80 37.79
C GLN A 35 -4.16 18.08 36.84
N LEU A 36 -4.14 16.74 36.87
CA LEU A 36 -3.26 15.95 36.01
C LEU A 36 -3.56 16.18 34.53
N LEU A 37 -4.82 16.29 34.12
CA LEU A 37 -5.21 16.46 32.72
C LEU A 37 -5.18 17.92 32.25
N SER A 38 -4.78 18.86 33.11
CA SER A 38 -4.70 20.29 32.76
C SER A 38 -3.35 20.69 32.12
N PHE A 39 -2.63 19.75 31.54
CA PHE A 39 -1.29 20.02 31.02
C PHE A 39 -1.25 20.59 29.61
N THR A 40 -0.23 21.40 29.37
CA THR A 40 0.19 21.87 28.05
C THR A 40 1.55 21.25 27.74
N PHE A 41 1.51 20.06 27.16
CA PHE A 41 2.69 19.28 26.77
C PHE A 41 2.86 19.37 25.26
N SER A 42 4.08 19.59 24.82
CA SER A 42 4.40 19.53 23.40
C SER A 42 4.36 18.08 22.95
N ILE A 43 3.37 17.73 22.14
CA ILE A 43 3.23 16.39 21.56
C ILE A 43 4.48 16.11 20.72
N PRO A 44 5.09 14.91 20.81
CA PRO A 44 6.19 14.53 19.94
C PRO A 44 5.75 14.55 18.47
N ASN A 45 6.57 15.13 17.61
CA ASN A 45 6.25 15.29 16.18
C ASN A 45 7.03 14.35 15.27
N SER A 46 8.08 13.72 15.79
CA SER A 46 8.93 12.80 15.06
C SER A 46 9.10 11.48 15.81
N SER A 47 9.46 10.43 15.08
CA SER A 47 9.82 9.15 15.71
C SER A 47 10.94 9.32 16.74
N SER A 48 11.92 10.19 16.49
CA SER A 48 12.96 10.54 17.48
C SER A 48 12.40 11.19 18.74
N ASP A 49 11.44 12.11 18.63
CA ASP A 49 10.82 12.72 19.81
C ASP A 49 10.00 11.70 20.61
N TYR A 50 9.29 10.80 19.92
CA TYR A 50 8.56 9.72 20.56
C TYR A 50 9.48 8.75 21.29
N ARG A 51 10.68 8.49 20.75
CA ARG A 51 11.71 7.71 21.42
C ARG A 51 12.16 8.38 22.72
N LEU A 52 12.48 9.67 22.67
CA LEU A 52 12.89 10.43 23.86
C LEU A 52 11.77 10.47 24.91
N LEU A 53 10.51 10.60 24.48
CA LEU A 53 9.36 10.51 25.37
C LEU A 53 9.33 9.15 26.07
N GLU A 54 9.42 8.07 25.31
CA GLU A 54 9.41 6.71 25.85
C GLU A 54 10.54 6.50 26.87
N GLU A 55 11.77 6.90 26.53
CA GLU A 55 12.93 6.83 27.43
C GLU A 55 12.71 7.63 28.74
N SER A 56 12.04 8.79 28.66
CA SER A 56 11.76 9.64 29.82
C SER A 56 10.68 9.09 30.77
N ILE A 57 9.69 8.35 30.24
CA ILE A 57 8.57 7.81 31.01
C ILE A 57 8.80 6.36 31.46
N LEU A 58 9.81 5.67 30.92
CA LEU A 58 10.10 4.27 31.25
C LEU A 58 10.27 4.01 32.78
N PRO A 59 10.93 4.88 33.57
CA PRO A 59 11.00 4.69 35.02
C PRO A 59 9.63 4.78 35.72
N LEU A 60 8.76 5.67 35.25
CA LEU A 60 7.40 5.82 35.78
C LEU A 60 6.54 4.61 35.41
N PHE A 61 6.71 4.08 34.20
CA PHE A 61 6.00 2.88 33.74
C PHE A 61 6.34 1.64 34.58
N ARG A 62 7.61 1.46 34.97
CA ARG A 62 8.00 0.34 35.87
C ARG A 62 7.32 0.44 37.22
N GLU A 63 7.29 1.63 37.81
CA GLU A 63 6.61 1.89 39.08
C GLU A 63 5.09 1.66 38.96
N LEU A 64 4.48 2.06 37.83
CA LEU A 64 3.08 1.80 37.54
C LEU A 64 2.77 0.30 37.48
N LEU A 65 3.62 -0.48 36.80
CA LEU A 65 3.50 -1.94 36.73
C LEU A 65 3.70 -2.61 38.09
N GLU A 66 4.56 -2.11 38.97
CA GLU A 66 4.73 -2.67 40.32
C GLU A 66 3.48 -2.43 41.19
N ASN A 67 2.76 -1.33 40.97
CA ASN A 67 1.65 -0.90 41.83
C ASN A 67 0.25 -1.17 41.25
N HIS A 68 0.12 -1.64 40.00
CA HIS A 68 -1.17 -1.69 39.29
C HIS A 68 -2.24 -2.53 40.00
N GLU A 69 -1.89 -3.70 40.57
CA GLU A 69 -2.80 -4.59 41.30
C GLU A 69 -3.39 -3.94 42.56
N SER A 70 -2.63 -3.05 43.20
CA SER A 70 -3.06 -2.36 44.42
C SER A 70 -3.88 -1.10 44.11
N SER A 71 -3.50 -0.36 43.08
CA SER A 71 -4.01 1.00 42.82
C SER A 71 -5.19 1.03 41.84
N GLY A 72 -5.22 0.17 40.82
CA GLY A 72 -6.23 0.22 39.75
C GLY A 72 -6.21 1.52 38.92
N ASN A 73 -5.14 2.32 38.99
CA ASN A 73 -5.11 3.68 38.45
C ASN A 73 -5.22 3.74 36.91
N ILE A 74 -4.80 2.69 36.20
CA ILE A 74 -4.96 2.58 34.73
C ILE A 74 -6.43 2.47 34.37
N ALA A 75 -7.18 1.56 35.00
CA ALA A 75 -8.60 1.39 34.79
C ALA A 75 -9.37 2.68 35.14
N ALA A 76 -9.00 3.34 36.24
CA ALA A 76 -9.58 4.63 36.62
C ALA A 76 -9.35 5.73 35.55
N LEU A 77 -8.15 5.82 34.97
CA LEU A 77 -7.86 6.76 33.87
C LEU A 77 -8.71 6.45 32.63
N ILE A 78 -8.92 5.18 32.30
CA ILE A 78 -9.78 4.77 31.18
C ILE A 78 -11.23 5.21 31.45
N HIS A 79 -11.77 4.98 32.65
CA HIS A 79 -13.10 5.46 33.03
C HIS A 79 -13.23 6.99 32.95
N VAL A 80 -12.18 7.74 33.33
CA VAL A 80 -12.14 9.20 33.18
C VAL A 80 -12.23 9.60 31.71
N PHE A 81 -11.45 8.95 30.83
CA PHE A 81 -11.53 9.19 29.40
C PHE A 81 -12.94 8.88 28.86
N LEU A 82 -13.53 7.73 29.20
CA LEU A 82 -14.87 7.33 28.77
C LEU A 82 -15.95 8.34 29.20
N THR A 83 -15.84 8.85 30.43
CA THR A 83 -16.74 9.88 30.95
C THR A 83 -16.60 11.16 30.13
N ARG A 84 -15.37 11.63 29.89
CA ARG A 84 -15.11 12.84 29.09
C ARG A 84 -15.51 12.69 27.62
N ALA A 85 -15.33 11.51 27.02
CA ALA A 85 -15.77 11.21 25.67
C ALA A 85 -17.30 11.22 25.55
N THR A 86 -18.00 10.69 26.56
CA THR A 86 -19.47 10.73 26.63
C THR A 86 -20.00 12.15 26.76
N GLU A 87 -19.39 12.96 27.63
CA GLU A 87 -19.69 14.38 27.77
C GLU A 87 -19.44 15.15 26.48
N LEU A 88 -18.35 14.86 25.77
CA LEU A 88 -18.02 15.49 24.48
C LEU A 88 -19.09 15.18 23.42
N LYS A 89 -19.53 13.93 23.31
CA LYS A 89 -20.59 13.52 22.37
C LYS A 89 -21.92 14.22 22.69
N ALA A 90 -22.29 14.31 23.97
CA ALA A 90 -23.50 15.02 24.41
C ALA A 90 -23.41 16.54 24.19
N SER A 91 -22.20 17.10 24.25
CA SER A 91 -21.93 18.54 24.12
C SER A 91 -21.45 18.97 22.73
N ALA A 92 -21.56 18.11 21.70
CA ALA A 92 -21.10 18.39 20.33
C ALA A 92 -21.70 19.67 19.68
N HIS A 93 -22.65 20.34 20.35
CA HIS A 93 -23.28 21.61 19.96
C HIS A 93 -22.81 22.83 20.79
N CYS A 94 -21.92 22.64 21.77
CA CYS A 94 -21.40 23.68 22.66
C CYS A 94 -19.89 23.79 22.49
N ASP A 95 -19.36 25.00 22.30
CA ASP A 95 -17.92 25.32 22.16
C ASP A 95 -17.13 25.11 23.48
N ASN A 96 -17.20 23.92 24.07
CA ASN A 96 -16.56 23.59 25.34
C ASN A 96 -15.15 23.03 25.15
N ASN A 97 -14.20 23.94 24.96
CA ASN A 97 -12.77 23.64 24.75
C ASN A 97 -12.12 22.79 25.86
N VAL A 98 -12.63 22.86 27.09
CA VAL A 98 -12.03 22.17 28.26
C VAL A 98 -12.24 20.66 28.19
N PHE A 99 -13.44 20.20 27.79
CA PHE A 99 -13.73 18.76 27.71
C PHE A 99 -12.93 18.09 26.61
N THR A 100 -12.87 18.69 25.41
CA THR A 100 -12.06 18.19 24.29
C THR A 100 -10.59 18.07 24.68
N TRP A 101 -10.05 19.08 25.37
CA TRP A 101 -8.67 19.10 25.81
C TRP A 101 -8.36 18.07 26.89
N GLN A 102 -9.20 17.94 27.92
CA GLN A 102 -9.01 16.92 28.95
C GLN A 102 -9.18 15.49 28.39
N ALA A 103 -10.13 15.28 27.48
CA ALA A 103 -10.32 14.00 26.79
C ALA A 103 -9.08 13.63 25.97
N PHE A 104 -8.54 14.59 25.20
CA PHE A 104 -7.29 14.41 24.47
C PHE A 104 -6.12 14.07 25.40
N ASN A 105 -5.93 14.83 26.48
CA ASN A 105 -4.82 14.62 27.41
C ASN A 105 -4.91 13.27 28.14
N ALA A 106 -6.13 12.85 28.51
CA ALA A 106 -6.35 11.53 29.10
C ALA A 106 -5.99 10.43 28.12
N LEU A 107 -6.49 10.54 26.89
CA LEU A 107 -6.23 9.58 25.83
C LEU A 107 -4.75 9.49 25.45
N PHE A 108 -4.04 10.62 25.45
CA PHE A 108 -2.60 10.66 25.22
C PHE A 108 -1.81 9.87 26.27
N ILE A 109 -2.19 9.98 27.55
CA ILE A 109 -1.58 9.18 28.61
C ILE A 109 -1.94 7.70 28.41
N VAL A 110 -3.20 7.38 28.11
CA VAL A 110 -3.64 6.00 27.82
C VAL A 110 -2.82 5.39 26.69
N ARG A 111 -2.66 6.08 25.55
CA ARG A 111 -1.84 5.60 24.42
C ARG A 111 -0.40 5.32 24.83
N CYS A 112 0.23 6.24 25.57
CA CYS A 112 1.60 6.07 26.04
C CYS A 112 1.76 4.85 26.95
N VAL A 113 0.81 4.63 27.87
CA VAL A 113 0.79 3.46 28.76
C VAL A 113 0.56 2.17 27.95
N CYS A 114 -0.49 2.11 27.11
CA CYS A 114 -0.80 0.94 26.29
C CYS A 114 0.37 0.54 25.39
N LYS A 115 1.05 1.51 24.77
CA LYS A 115 2.21 1.25 23.92
C LYS A 115 3.35 0.56 24.67
N LEU A 116 3.63 0.98 25.90
CA LEU A 116 4.63 0.34 26.76
C LEU A 116 4.16 -1.03 27.26
N LEU A 117 2.87 -1.18 27.58
CA LEU A 117 2.29 -2.47 27.98
C LEU A 117 2.50 -3.51 26.87
N PHE A 118 2.14 -3.22 25.61
CA PHE A 118 2.34 -4.16 24.50
C PHE A 118 3.79 -4.50 24.18
N GLN A 119 4.74 -3.61 24.47
CA GLN A 119 6.16 -3.89 24.29
C GLN A 119 6.75 -4.82 25.38
N HIS A 120 6.06 -4.97 26.51
CA HIS A 120 6.60 -5.63 27.70
C HIS A 120 5.76 -6.82 28.19
N LEU A 121 4.49 -6.92 27.82
CA LEU A 121 3.54 -7.93 28.28
C LEU A 121 2.80 -8.57 27.10
N SER A 122 2.26 -9.76 27.30
CA SER A 122 1.34 -10.41 26.36
C SER A 122 0.00 -9.68 26.28
N GLU A 123 -0.72 -9.80 25.16
CA GLU A 123 -2.02 -9.13 24.97
C GLU A 123 -3.04 -9.45 26.08
N GLU A 124 -3.06 -10.68 26.59
CA GLU A 124 -3.93 -11.09 27.70
C GLU A 124 -3.57 -10.36 29.01
N GLU A 125 -2.28 -10.26 29.33
CA GLU A 125 -1.80 -9.52 30.49
C GLU A 125 -2.11 -8.02 30.36
N VAL A 126 -1.93 -7.43 29.17
CA VAL A 126 -2.29 -6.03 28.91
C VAL A 126 -3.77 -5.79 29.20
N ILE A 127 -4.65 -6.67 28.71
CA ILE A 127 -6.09 -6.58 28.97
C ILE A 127 -6.37 -6.65 30.48
N ASN A 128 -5.75 -7.59 31.20
CA ASN A 128 -5.93 -7.71 32.65
C ASN A 128 -5.48 -6.45 33.41
N VAL A 129 -4.30 -5.90 33.06
CA VAL A 129 -3.76 -4.67 33.66
C VAL A 129 -4.70 -3.48 33.43
N MET A 130 -5.30 -3.37 32.26
CA MET A 130 -6.23 -2.28 31.91
C MET A 130 -7.57 -2.36 32.64
N GLN A 131 -7.93 -3.51 33.19
CA GLN A 131 -9.22 -3.77 33.86
C GLN A 131 -9.08 -4.04 35.36
N THR A 132 -7.88 -3.83 35.90
CA THR A 132 -7.58 -4.12 37.31
C THR A 132 -8.34 -3.18 38.23
N SER A 133 -9.08 -3.77 39.18
CA SER A 133 -9.78 -3.04 40.26
C SER A 133 -8.94 -3.03 41.55
N PRO A 134 -9.04 -1.96 42.38
CA PRO A 134 -8.26 -1.86 43.61
C PRO A 134 -8.67 -2.92 44.64
N THR A 135 -7.68 -3.51 45.31
CA THR A 135 -7.85 -4.63 46.26
C THR A 135 -8.55 -4.28 47.59
N THR A 136 -8.84 -3.00 47.84
CA THR A 136 -9.28 -2.48 49.15
C THR A 136 -10.77 -2.14 49.27
N GLY A 137 -11.58 -2.41 48.24
CA GLY A 137 -13.02 -2.14 48.26
C GLY A 137 -13.88 -3.41 48.33
N GLU A 138 -14.45 -3.69 49.51
CA GLU A 138 -15.68 -4.47 49.60
C GLU A 138 -16.81 -3.67 48.92
N GLU A 139 -17.01 -3.84 47.62
CA GLU A 139 -18.30 -3.55 46.98
C GLU A 139 -19.00 -4.87 46.67
N GLU A 140 -19.77 -5.33 47.66
CA GLU A 140 -20.86 -6.26 47.46
C GLU A 140 -21.85 -5.66 46.44
N GLY A 141 -21.99 -6.30 45.28
CA GLY A 141 -23.21 -6.23 44.48
C GLY A 141 -23.42 -4.98 43.63
N SER A 142 -22.67 -4.84 42.55
CA SER A 142 -23.29 -4.42 41.29
C SER A 142 -22.71 -5.24 40.14
N VAL A 143 -23.60 -5.81 39.33
CA VAL A 143 -23.24 -6.54 38.13
C VAL A 143 -22.67 -5.53 37.14
N MET A 144 -21.35 -5.41 37.03
CA MET A 144 -20.73 -4.83 35.83
C MET A 144 -20.07 -5.96 35.05
N ASP A 145 -20.91 -6.58 34.22
CA ASP A 145 -20.58 -7.56 33.19
C ASP A 145 -19.81 -6.90 32.01
N GLU A 146 -19.16 -5.76 32.24
CA GLU A 146 -18.66 -4.87 31.19
C GLU A 146 -17.14 -4.93 31.05
N ASN A 147 -16.71 -5.34 29.85
CA ASN A 147 -15.32 -5.38 29.44
C ASN A 147 -14.80 -3.97 29.17
N LEU A 148 -14.09 -3.37 30.12
CA LEU A 148 -13.60 -1.98 30.05
C LEU A 148 -12.68 -1.71 28.83
N VAL A 149 -11.95 -2.71 28.35
CA VAL A 149 -11.13 -2.57 27.13
C VAL A 149 -12.02 -2.51 25.89
N GLU A 150 -13.10 -3.29 25.86
CA GLU A 150 -14.12 -3.19 24.82
C GLU A 150 -14.84 -1.83 24.85
N ASP A 151 -15.11 -1.28 26.04
CA ASP A 151 -15.66 0.08 26.19
C ASP A 151 -14.71 1.13 25.62
N LEU A 152 -13.41 1.04 25.95
CA LEU A 152 -12.39 1.94 25.41
C LEU A 152 -12.35 1.88 23.88
N VAL A 153 -12.21 0.68 23.32
CA VAL A 153 -12.14 0.46 21.87
C VAL A 153 -13.41 0.98 21.18
N THR A 154 -14.59 0.69 21.74
CA THR A 154 -15.88 1.17 21.21
C THR A 154 -15.94 2.69 21.25
N SER A 155 -15.57 3.30 22.38
CA SER A 155 -15.56 4.76 22.52
C SER A 155 -14.56 5.44 21.58
N LEU A 156 -13.43 4.81 21.25
CA LEU A 156 -12.47 5.37 20.28
C LEU A 156 -13.03 5.39 18.86
N VAL A 157 -13.73 4.31 18.48
CA VAL A 157 -14.44 4.25 17.19
C VAL A 157 -15.53 5.32 17.15
N GLU A 158 -16.34 5.45 18.21
CA GLU A 158 -17.37 6.49 18.35
C GLU A 158 -16.78 7.91 18.31
N VAL A 159 -15.66 8.18 18.97
CA VAL A 159 -14.98 9.48 18.86
C VAL A 159 -14.56 9.77 17.42
N VAL A 160 -14.16 8.77 16.65
CA VAL A 160 -13.80 8.96 15.24
C VAL A 160 -15.03 9.25 14.37
N VAL A 161 -16.16 8.60 14.62
CA VAL A 161 -17.34 8.66 13.73
C VAL A 161 -18.41 9.69 14.14
N ASP A 162 -18.60 9.91 15.44
CA ASP A 162 -19.70 10.72 15.99
C ASP A 162 -19.27 12.14 16.36
N VAL A 163 -18.00 12.35 16.70
CA VAL A 163 -17.49 13.71 16.99
C VAL A 163 -17.22 14.44 15.67
N PRO A 164 -17.72 15.67 15.48
CA PRO A 164 -17.42 16.44 14.28
C PRO A 164 -15.94 16.79 14.18
N LEU A 165 -15.35 16.58 12.99
CA LEU A 165 -13.97 17.01 12.70
C LEU A 165 -13.95 18.51 12.42
N VAL A 166 -13.47 19.28 13.38
CA VAL A 166 -13.23 20.72 13.31
C VAL A 166 -11.87 21.04 13.92
N ASP A 167 -11.40 22.28 13.79
CA ASP A 167 -10.09 22.68 14.29
C ASP A 167 -9.86 22.33 15.77
N LEU A 168 -10.90 22.45 16.61
CA LEU A 168 -10.83 22.12 18.03
C LEU A 168 -10.64 20.62 18.30
N THR A 169 -11.26 19.76 17.49
CA THR A 169 -11.33 18.30 17.71
C THR A 169 -10.32 17.52 16.87
N TYR A 170 -9.64 18.15 15.91
CA TYR A 170 -8.66 17.50 15.03
C TYR A 170 -7.62 16.68 15.81
N ALA A 171 -7.01 17.26 16.85
CA ALA A 171 -6.00 16.58 17.67
C ALA A 171 -6.58 15.34 18.39
N LEU A 172 -7.82 15.41 18.86
CA LEU A 172 -8.51 14.28 19.47
C LEU A 172 -8.79 13.17 18.46
N HIS A 173 -9.20 13.50 17.24
CA HIS A 173 -9.38 12.52 16.17
C HIS A 173 -8.07 11.83 15.78
N GLN A 174 -6.99 12.60 15.69
CA GLN A 174 -5.65 12.05 15.45
C GLN A 174 -5.24 11.10 16.58
N GLU A 175 -5.36 11.54 17.84
CA GLU A 175 -5.00 10.73 19.01
C GLU A 175 -5.84 9.46 19.11
N ALA A 176 -7.15 9.52 18.85
CA ALA A 176 -8.03 8.34 18.84
C ALA A 176 -7.64 7.34 17.75
N THR A 177 -7.35 7.82 16.55
CA THR A 177 -6.91 6.98 15.43
C THR A 177 -5.55 6.33 15.73
N THR A 178 -4.60 7.09 16.28
CA THR A 178 -3.29 6.57 16.67
C THR A 178 -3.37 5.63 17.86
N THR A 179 -4.28 5.86 18.81
CA THR A 179 -4.49 4.95 19.95
C THR A 179 -5.07 3.62 19.49
N LEU A 180 -6.03 3.61 18.56
CA LEU A 180 -6.52 2.38 17.94
C LEU A 180 -5.39 1.61 17.25
N LEU A 181 -4.52 2.30 16.52
CA LEU A 181 -3.36 1.67 15.89
C LEU A 181 -2.42 1.01 16.92
N VAL A 182 -2.14 1.69 18.04
CA VAL A 182 -1.36 1.15 19.16
C VAL A 182 -2.05 -0.06 19.80
N LEU A 183 -3.36 0.00 20.04
CA LEU A 183 -4.12 -1.11 20.64
C LEU A 183 -4.09 -2.36 19.75
N THR A 184 -4.04 -2.20 18.42
CA THR A 184 -3.92 -3.32 17.49
C THR A 184 -2.48 -3.85 17.31
N SER A 185 -1.48 -3.22 17.92
CA SER A 185 -0.06 -3.52 17.68
C SER A 185 0.49 -4.78 18.37
N SER A 186 -0.33 -5.51 19.14
CA SER A 186 0.09 -6.77 19.77
C SER A 186 0.69 -7.76 18.77
N LEU A 187 0.14 -7.78 17.55
CA LEU A 187 0.64 -8.50 16.37
C LEU A 187 2.15 -8.31 16.12
N MET A 188 2.70 -7.12 16.35
CA MET A 188 4.12 -6.84 16.08
C MET A 188 5.06 -7.54 17.06
N PHE A 189 4.59 -7.83 18.27
CA PHE A 189 5.40 -8.28 19.41
C PHE A 189 5.21 -9.76 19.76
N THR A 190 4.28 -10.45 19.10
CA THR A 190 4.01 -11.87 19.35
C THR A 190 4.83 -12.76 18.44
N SER A 191 5.38 -13.85 18.98
CA SER A 191 6.08 -14.89 18.23
C SER A 191 5.21 -16.15 18.16
N GLY A 192 4.77 -16.56 16.97
CA GLY A 192 4.03 -17.83 16.73
C GLY A 192 2.57 -17.67 16.29
N ASP A 193 1.91 -18.80 16.01
CA ASP A 193 0.50 -18.93 15.54
C ASP A 193 -0.53 -18.53 16.62
N THR A 194 -0.47 -17.31 17.10
CA THR A 194 -1.51 -16.72 17.96
C THR A 194 -2.59 -16.11 17.08
N SER A 195 -3.33 -16.97 16.39
CA SER A 195 -4.43 -16.62 15.48
C SER A 195 -5.65 -15.94 16.14
N VAL A 196 -5.50 -15.52 17.40
CA VAL A 196 -6.52 -14.88 18.23
C VAL A 196 -5.93 -13.63 18.89
N HIS A 197 -6.19 -12.47 18.28
CA HIS A 197 -5.93 -11.17 18.88
C HIS A 197 -7.23 -10.62 19.48
N ASN A 198 -7.26 -10.53 20.80
CA ASN A 198 -8.48 -10.21 21.56
C ASN A 198 -9.01 -8.80 21.26
N ILE A 199 -8.15 -7.81 21.07
CA ILE A 199 -8.56 -6.43 20.75
C ILE A 199 -9.16 -6.35 19.35
N LEU A 200 -8.53 -6.99 18.36
CA LEU A 200 -9.07 -7.06 17.00
C LEU A 200 -10.38 -7.85 16.97
N LYS A 201 -10.49 -8.90 17.78
CA LYS A 201 -11.75 -9.63 17.99
C LYS A 201 -12.83 -8.72 18.60
N MET A 202 -12.52 -7.92 19.62
CA MET A 202 -13.46 -6.93 20.18
C MET A 202 -13.91 -5.92 19.12
N LEU A 203 -13.00 -5.44 18.27
CA LEU A 203 -13.32 -4.57 17.15
C LEU A 203 -14.25 -5.24 16.12
N MET A 204 -14.01 -6.50 15.80
CA MET A 204 -14.73 -7.20 14.73
C MET A 204 -16.06 -7.81 15.16
N THR A 205 -16.15 -8.33 16.39
CA THR A 205 -17.32 -9.07 16.88
C THR A 205 -17.99 -8.44 18.10
N GLY A 206 -17.34 -7.49 18.76
CA GLY A 206 -17.90 -6.76 19.91
C GLY A 206 -18.78 -5.58 19.50
N ARG A 207 -19.09 -4.72 20.46
CA ARG A 207 -19.99 -3.55 20.29
C ARG A 207 -19.52 -2.57 19.21
N ALA A 208 -18.21 -2.40 19.04
CA ALA A 208 -17.62 -1.54 18.01
C ALA A 208 -17.99 -1.98 16.57
N SER A 209 -18.29 -3.26 16.34
CA SER A 209 -18.58 -3.80 15.01
C SER A 209 -19.80 -3.18 14.33
N ILE A 210 -20.77 -2.66 15.11
CA ILE A 210 -21.96 -1.96 14.61
C ILE A 210 -21.56 -0.72 13.80
N HIS A 211 -20.45 -0.08 14.15
CA HIS A 211 -19.95 1.11 13.48
C HIS A 211 -19.07 0.81 12.27
N ALA A 212 -18.80 -0.46 11.93
CA ALA A 212 -17.78 -0.82 10.93
C ALA A 212 -17.94 -0.10 9.58
N CYS A 213 -19.16 -0.04 9.03
CA CYS A 213 -19.42 0.66 7.77
C CYS A 213 -19.14 2.17 7.87
N LEU A 214 -19.64 2.82 8.92
CA LEU A 214 -19.44 4.26 9.13
C LEU A 214 -17.98 4.58 9.43
N PHE A 215 -17.29 3.70 10.14
CA PHE A 215 -15.89 3.84 10.49
C PHE A 215 -15.00 3.77 9.24
N VAL A 216 -15.15 2.73 8.41
CA VAL A 216 -14.44 2.62 7.13
C VAL A 216 -14.73 3.82 6.22
N LYS A 217 -16.00 4.24 6.12
CA LYS A 217 -16.38 5.45 5.38
C LYS A 217 -15.65 6.69 5.89
N THR A 218 -15.55 6.85 7.20
CA THR A 218 -14.92 8.01 7.83
C THR A 218 -13.41 8.02 7.61
N LEU A 219 -12.74 6.87 7.75
CA LEU A 219 -11.31 6.73 7.47
C LEU A 219 -10.99 7.02 5.99
N LEU A 220 -11.78 6.50 5.05
CA LEU A 220 -11.63 6.81 3.62
C LEU A 220 -11.89 8.29 3.33
N LYS A 221 -12.90 8.91 3.95
CA LYS A 221 -13.14 10.35 3.79
C LYS A 221 -11.98 11.20 4.28
N ARG A 222 -11.32 10.83 5.39
CA ARG A 222 -10.12 11.53 5.88
C ARG A 222 -8.96 11.38 4.90
N PHE A 223 -8.75 10.18 4.36
CA PHE A 223 -7.78 9.95 3.28
C PHE A 223 -8.10 10.78 2.03
N MET A 224 -9.37 10.90 1.68
CA MET A 224 -9.80 11.69 0.52
C MET A 224 -9.62 13.20 0.73
N ALA A 225 -9.99 13.70 1.91
CA ALA A 225 -9.98 15.12 2.24
C ALA A 225 -8.56 15.69 2.44
N GLN A 226 -7.62 14.87 2.96
CA GLN A 226 -6.25 15.31 3.27
C GLN A 226 -6.24 16.56 4.18
N ASP A 227 -7.16 16.58 5.16
CA ASP A 227 -7.34 17.72 6.07
C ASP A 227 -6.03 18.06 6.76
N ARG A 228 -5.70 19.35 6.75
CA ARG A 228 -4.46 19.83 7.36
C ARG A 228 -4.67 20.04 8.86
N PRO A 229 -3.62 19.85 9.67
CA PRO A 229 -3.64 20.33 11.03
C PRO A 229 -3.90 21.86 11.04
N PRO A 230 -4.87 22.36 11.84
CA PRO A 230 -5.20 23.79 11.92
C PRO A 230 -4.00 24.74 12.07
N GLY A 231 -4.10 25.90 11.41
CA GLY A 231 -3.06 26.93 11.38
C GLY A 231 -3.14 27.92 12.55
N LYS A 232 -2.05 28.67 12.77
CA LYS A 232 -1.98 29.74 13.79
C LYS A 232 -2.90 30.91 13.42
N ASN A 233 -3.96 31.18 14.19
CA ASN A 233 -4.69 32.45 14.11
C ASN A 233 -4.34 33.35 15.31
N GLU A 234 -3.78 34.53 15.04
CA GLU A 234 -3.34 35.54 16.03
C GLU A 234 -4.48 36.40 16.62
N SER A 235 -5.76 36.09 16.38
CA SER A 235 -6.86 36.94 16.83
C SER A 235 -7.61 36.40 18.06
N GLY A 236 -7.18 36.85 19.24
CA GLY A 236 -8.06 37.31 20.32
C GLY A 236 -9.05 36.33 20.98
N SER A 237 -8.54 35.37 21.74
CA SER A 237 -9.21 34.88 22.97
C SER A 237 -8.18 34.10 23.80
N ILE A 238 -8.14 34.33 25.11
CA ILE A 238 -7.18 33.71 26.05
C ILE A 238 -7.26 32.17 25.98
N ILE A 239 -8.40 31.61 25.56
CA ILE A 239 -8.64 30.17 25.43
C ILE A 239 -8.26 29.65 24.02
N LEU A 240 -8.37 30.47 22.96
CA LEU A 240 -7.77 30.19 21.65
C LEU A 240 -6.22 30.17 21.73
N GLY A 241 -5.64 30.90 22.68
CA GLY A 241 -4.21 30.84 23.01
C GLY A 241 -3.73 29.44 23.42
N LEU A 242 -4.57 28.63 24.07
CA LEU A 242 -4.22 27.27 24.50
C LEU A 242 -4.26 26.27 23.33
N ALA A 243 -5.26 26.38 22.46
CA ALA A 243 -5.29 25.63 21.20
C ALA A 243 -4.15 26.04 20.25
N SER A 244 -3.80 27.34 20.22
CA SER A 244 -2.66 27.84 19.44
C SER A 244 -1.32 27.25 19.88
N GLY A 245 -1.17 26.88 21.17
CA GLY A 245 0.02 26.19 21.68
C GLY A 245 0.19 24.78 21.09
N LEU A 246 -0.90 24.05 20.86
CA LEU A 246 -0.91 22.74 20.21
C LEU A 246 -0.58 22.88 18.70
N TRP A 247 -1.15 23.88 18.03
CA TRP A 247 -0.92 24.15 16.60
C TRP A 247 0.45 24.74 16.29
N ASN A 248 1.00 25.53 17.23
CA ASN A 248 2.30 26.18 17.09
C ASN A 248 3.43 25.18 16.78
N VAL A 249 3.29 23.94 17.25
CA VAL A 249 4.32 22.91 17.18
C VAL A 249 4.12 21.99 15.97
N LEU A 250 2.88 21.69 15.56
CA LEU A 250 2.60 20.94 14.33
C LEU A 250 3.01 21.70 13.06
N THR A 251 2.91 23.04 13.05
CA THR A 251 3.26 23.86 11.87
C THR A 251 4.71 24.39 11.86
N LEU A 252 5.37 24.59 13.01
CA LEU A 252 6.79 25.02 13.04
C LEU A 252 7.78 23.88 12.74
N GLY A 253 7.40 22.61 12.92
CA GLY A 253 8.25 21.46 12.56
C GLY A 253 8.31 21.16 11.06
N LEU A 254 7.29 21.58 10.30
CA LEU A 254 7.26 21.52 8.82
C LEU A 254 8.08 22.65 8.17
N ALA A 255 8.44 23.69 8.94
CA ALA A 255 9.21 24.84 8.50
C ALA A 255 10.49 24.97 9.33
N GLY A 256 11.40 23.99 9.20
CA GLY A 256 12.56 23.83 10.08
C GLY A 256 13.88 23.49 9.39
N ASN A 257 14.21 24.16 8.27
CA ASN A 257 15.55 24.69 7.99
C ASN A 257 15.45 25.62 6.77
N GLY A 258 16.06 26.80 6.85
CA GLY A 258 15.95 27.84 5.83
C GLY A 258 16.51 27.44 4.48
N GLU A 259 15.65 26.88 3.64
CA GLU A 259 15.68 26.97 2.18
C GLU A 259 14.23 27.15 1.73
N GLU A 260 13.96 28.19 0.92
CA GLU A 260 12.69 28.26 0.20
C GLU A 260 12.49 26.92 -0.54
N PRO A 261 11.31 26.30 -0.48
CA PRO A 261 11.09 25.04 -1.17
C PRO A 261 11.27 25.29 -2.67
N SER A 262 12.41 24.82 -3.18
CA SER A 262 12.61 24.68 -4.61
C SER A 262 11.41 23.95 -5.18
N THR A 263 10.84 24.52 -6.23
CA THR A 263 9.66 24.04 -6.94
C THR A 263 9.88 22.65 -7.54
N GLN A 264 9.83 21.60 -6.72
CA GLN A 264 9.68 20.19 -7.11
C GLN A 264 8.96 19.38 -5.99
N GLY A 265 7.64 19.55 -5.86
CA GLY A 265 6.71 18.50 -5.42
C GLY A 265 6.86 17.85 -4.03
N GLY A 266 7.04 18.64 -2.96
CA GLY A 266 6.87 18.17 -1.58
C GLY A 266 5.39 18.19 -1.17
N VAL A 267 4.82 17.03 -0.84
CA VAL A 267 3.44 16.90 -0.34
C VAL A 267 3.39 17.50 1.07
N VAL A 268 2.46 18.42 1.29
CA VAL A 268 2.14 18.95 2.62
C VAL A 268 1.51 17.81 3.43
N GLU A 269 2.17 17.35 4.49
CA GLU A 269 1.76 16.15 5.24
C GLU A 269 0.39 16.34 5.95
N SER A 270 -0.55 15.44 5.67
CA SER A 270 -1.80 15.29 6.44
C SER A 270 -1.66 14.06 7.35
N PRO A 271 -1.24 14.23 8.62
CA PRO A 271 -0.99 13.10 9.51
C PRO A 271 -2.26 12.30 9.80
N LEU A 272 -3.42 12.96 9.94
CA LEU A 272 -4.67 12.26 10.18
C LEU A 272 -5.09 11.38 8.99
N ALA A 273 -4.91 11.85 7.76
CA ALA A 273 -5.18 11.07 6.56
C ALA A 273 -4.27 9.83 6.50
N ASN A 274 -2.98 10.02 6.78
CA ASN A 274 -2.00 8.94 6.79
C ASN A 274 -2.29 7.89 7.89
N GLN A 275 -2.57 8.31 9.13
CA GLN A 275 -2.98 7.39 10.20
C GLN A 275 -4.28 6.66 9.85
N SER A 276 -5.21 7.33 9.19
CA SER A 276 -6.50 6.75 8.82
C SER A 276 -6.35 5.64 7.78
N VAL A 277 -5.50 5.81 6.77
CA VAL A 277 -5.23 4.75 5.79
C VAL A 277 -4.44 3.59 6.40
N LEU A 278 -3.46 3.87 7.26
CA LEU A 278 -2.71 2.82 7.96
C LEU A 278 -3.62 1.97 8.86
N LEU A 279 -4.46 2.61 9.67
CA LEU A 279 -5.44 1.92 10.50
C LEU A 279 -6.45 1.13 9.66
N LEU A 280 -6.95 1.71 8.57
CA LEU A 280 -7.85 1.02 7.65
C LEU A 280 -7.21 -0.25 7.08
N LEU A 281 -5.94 -0.19 6.68
CA LEU A 281 -5.21 -1.34 6.15
C LEU A 281 -4.99 -2.42 7.21
N VAL A 282 -4.67 -2.06 8.45
CA VAL A 282 -4.57 -3.02 9.57
C VAL A 282 -5.90 -3.74 9.76
N LEU A 283 -7.00 -2.99 9.84
CA LEU A 283 -8.33 -3.55 10.07
C LEU A 283 -8.83 -4.41 8.89
N ALA A 284 -8.58 -3.99 7.66
CA ALA A 284 -9.09 -4.67 6.46
C ALA A 284 -8.27 -5.92 6.08
N ASN A 285 -7.00 -6.01 6.49
CA ASN A 285 -6.14 -7.16 6.20
C ASN A 285 -6.01 -8.14 7.37
N HIS A 286 -6.50 -7.79 8.57
CA HIS A 286 -6.52 -8.74 9.66
C HIS A 286 -7.43 -9.94 9.38
N TYR A 287 -6.97 -11.11 9.80
CA TYR A 287 -7.66 -12.39 9.70
C TYR A 287 -7.78 -13.04 11.09
N THR A 288 -8.95 -13.64 11.36
CA THR A 288 -9.19 -14.43 12.59
C THR A 288 -9.18 -15.91 12.27
N ALA A 289 -8.56 -16.75 13.10
CA ALA A 289 -8.45 -18.21 12.93
C ALA A 289 -9.75 -18.92 12.52
N HIS A 290 -10.88 -18.41 13.03
CA HIS A 290 -12.19 -18.93 12.74
C HIS A 290 -12.64 -18.50 11.34
N ARG A 291 -12.48 -19.39 10.36
CA ARG A 291 -12.95 -19.24 8.95
C ARG A 291 -14.42 -18.79 8.80
N THR A 292 -15.23 -18.88 9.85
CA THR A 292 -16.63 -18.45 9.89
C THR A 292 -16.84 -17.00 10.34
N THR A 293 -15.86 -16.38 10.99
CA THR A 293 -15.98 -15.00 11.47
C THR A 293 -15.59 -14.07 10.34
N SER A 294 -16.56 -13.31 9.84
CA SER A 294 -16.29 -12.37 8.75
C SER A 294 -15.71 -11.07 9.29
N ASN A 295 -14.73 -10.51 8.58
CA ASN A 295 -14.15 -9.21 8.91
C ASN A 295 -15.08 -8.08 8.40
N PRO A 296 -15.80 -7.37 9.30
CA PRO A 296 -16.79 -6.37 8.89
C PRO A 296 -16.12 -5.14 8.24
N TYR A 297 -14.89 -4.79 8.63
CA TYR A 297 -14.15 -3.66 8.06
C TYR A 297 -13.70 -3.97 6.63
N ARG A 298 -13.20 -5.20 6.39
CA ARG A 298 -12.87 -5.67 5.05
C ARG A 298 -14.11 -5.73 4.16
N GLN A 299 -15.21 -6.30 4.67
CA GLN A 299 -16.47 -6.33 3.92
C GLN A 299 -16.96 -4.94 3.54
N ALA A 300 -16.96 -4.00 4.49
CA ALA A 300 -17.38 -2.63 4.25
C ALA A 300 -16.50 -1.92 3.20
N LEU A 301 -15.16 -2.10 3.25
CA LEU A 301 -14.24 -1.52 2.28
C LEU A 301 -14.50 -2.06 0.86
N LEU A 302 -14.63 -3.39 0.73
CA LEU A 302 -14.72 -4.06 -0.57
C LEU A 302 -16.11 -3.95 -1.22
N HIS A 303 -17.16 -3.64 -0.45
CA HIS A 303 -18.52 -3.42 -0.96
C HIS A 303 -18.96 -1.94 -0.89
N ALA A 304 -18.02 -1.01 -0.76
CA ALA A 304 -18.33 0.42 -0.86
C ALA A 304 -18.85 0.74 -2.27
N GLN A 305 -19.96 1.49 -2.34
CA GLN A 305 -20.66 1.82 -3.59
C GLN A 305 -20.44 3.27 -4.00
N ASN A 306 -20.59 3.57 -5.29
CA ASN A 306 -20.53 4.94 -5.77
C ASN A 306 -21.80 5.73 -5.36
N PHE A 307 -21.63 7.02 -5.03
CA PHE A 307 -22.72 7.89 -4.61
C PHE A 307 -23.79 8.05 -5.71
N HIS A 308 -23.35 8.09 -6.97
CA HIS A 308 -24.20 8.34 -8.13
C HIS A 308 -25.00 7.11 -8.61
N ASP A 309 -24.70 5.91 -8.12
CA ASP A 309 -25.39 4.71 -8.57
C ASP A 309 -26.78 4.61 -7.94
N PRO A 310 -27.82 4.23 -8.71
CA PRO A 310 -29.17 4.03 -8.19
C PRO A 310 -29.13 2.99 -7.06
N ALA A 311 -29.91 3.22 -6.00
CA ALA A 311 -29.96 2.29 -4.88
C ALA A 311 -30.70 0.99 -5.30
N GLU A 312 -29.96 0.01 -5.82
CA GLU A 312 -30.45 -1.34 -6.10
C GLU A 312 -30.26 -2.29 -4.92
N SER A 313 -30.11 -1.80 -3.70
CA SER A 313 -29.92 -2.66 -2.54
C SER A 313 -31.24 -3.29 -2.07
N THR A 314 -31.27 -4.62 -2.03
CA THR A 314 -32.27 -5.36 -1.26
C THR A 314 -32.12 -5.02 0.24
N PRO A 315 -33.20 -5.06 1.05
CA PRO A 315 -33.17 -4.61 2.46
C PRO A 315 -32.08 -5.28 3.33
N THR A 316 -31.69 -6.50 2.98
CA THR A 316 -30.64 -7.28 3.66
C THR A 316 -29.21 -6.89 3.27
N GLN A 317 -28.98 -6.32 2.07
CA GLN A 317 -27.67 -5.80 1.64
C GLN A 317 -27.44 -4.34 2.07
N ALA A 318 -28.51 -3.61 2.38
CA ALA A 318 -28.45 -2.20 2.79
C ALA A 318 -27.74 -1.98 4.15
N VAL A 319 -27.61 -3.03 4.99
CA VAL A 319 -27.01 -2.92 6.33
C VAL A 319 -25.47 -2.92 6.29
N ALA A 320 -24.86 -3.44 5.21
CA ALA A 320 -23.40 -3.69 5.14
C ALA A 320 -22.64 -2.83 4.11
N THR A 321 -23.30 -1.86 3.47
CA THR A 321 -22.71 -1.06 2.39
C THR A 321 -22.90 0.43 2.63
N PHE A 322 -21.93 1.23 2.18
CA PHE A 322 -22.01 2.69 2.25
C PHE A 322 -21.58 3.32 0.93
N LYS A 323 -22.07 4.54 0.71
CA LYS A 323 -21.78 5.30 -0.51
C LYS A 323 -20.60 6.27 -0.34
N LEU A 324 -19.75 6.35 -1.37
CA LEU A 324 -18.63 7.28 -1.54
C LEU A 324 -18.61 7.90 -2.92
N GLU A 325 -17.97 9.05 -3.05
CA GLU A 325 -17.70 9.66 -4.36
C GLU A 325 -16.44 9.04 -4.96
N PHE A 326 -16.62 8.11 -5.92
CA PHE A 326 -15.48 7.42 -6.55
C PHE A 326 -14.55 8.37 -7.31
N ALA A 327 -15.06 9.50 -7.82
CA ALA A 327 -14.22 10.51 -8.47
C ALA A 327 -13.16 11.09 -7.53
N THR A 328 -13.58 11.51 -6.34
CA THR A 328 -12.67 12.05 -5.32
C THR A 328 -11.75 10.96 -4.80
N LEU A 329 -12.23 9.73 -4.59
CA LEU A 329 -11.39 8.60 -4.16
C LEU A 329 -10.30 8.29 -5.19
N TYR A 330 -10.69 8.19 -6.47
CA TYR A 330 -9.77 7.95 -7.58
C TYR A 330 -8.69 9.04 -7.67
N GLN A 331 -9.09 10.32 -7.54
CA GLN A 331 -8.16 11.44 -7.52
C GLN A 331 -7.17 11.36 -6.36
N SER A 332 -7.65 11.10 -5.15
CA SER A 332 -6.77 10.97 -3.97
C SER A 332 -5.81 9.79 -4.10
N LEU A 333 -6.27 8.66 -4.65
CA LEU A 333 -5.41 7.50 -4.90
C LEU A 333 -4.28 7.85 -5.86
N TYR A 334 -4.57 8.31 -7.08
CA TYR A 334 -3.48 8.57 -8.06
C TYR A 334 -2.55 9.72 -7.65
N THR A 335 -3.03 10.67 -6.85
CA THR A 335 -2.20 11.78 -6.34
C THR A 335 -1.16 11.29 -5.33
N HIS A 336 -1.49 10.28 -4.53
CA HIS A 336 -0.64 9.75 -3.45
C HIS A 336 -0.06 8.36 -3.76
N LEU A 337 -0.06 7.93 -5.03
CA LEU A 337 0.46 6.62 -5.46
C LEU A 337 1.98 6.43 -5.28
N ARG A 338 2.70 7.45 -4.81
CA ARG A 338 4.10 7.30 -4.40
C ARG A 338 4.23 6.65 -3.03
N ASP A 339 3.15 6.62 -2.26
CA ASP A 339 3.13 6.06 -0.93
C ASP A 339 2.64 4.61 -0.98
N ASP A 340 3.46 3.69 -0.45
CA ASP A 340 3.21 2.24 -0.45
C ASP A 340 1.81 1.88 0.10
N GLN A 341 1.36 2.55 1.17
CA GLN A 341 0.03 2.35 1.77
C GLN A 341 -1.11 2.72 0.82
N THR A 342 -0.92 3.73 -0.03
CA THR A 342 -1.91 4.13 -1.04
C THR A 342 -1.95 3.11 -2.16
N THR A 343 -0.79 2.60 -2.59
CA THR A 343 -0.70 1.55 -3.61
C THR A 343 -1.39 0.26 -3.14
N LEU A 344 -1.20 -0.13 -1.87
CA LEU A 344 -1.90 -1.28 -1.28
C LEU A 344 -3.42 -1.06 -1.21
N LEU A 345 -3.88 0.13 -0.84
CA LEU A 345 -5.31 0.47 -0.85
C LEU A 345 -5.90 0.38 -2.27
N LEU A 346 -5.18 0.89 -3.28
CA LEU A 346 -5.59 0.79 -4.68
C LEU A 346 -5.68 -0.68 -5.13
N TYR A 347 -4.70 -1.51 -4.77
CA TYR A 347 -4.72 -2.95 -5.03
C TYR A 347 -5.99 -3.61 -4.48
N LEU A 348 -6.30 -3.41 -3.20
CA LEU A 348 -7.46 -4.02 -2.55
C LEU A 348 -8.78 -3.65 -3.26
N LEU A 349 -8.93 -2.36 -3.60
CA LEU A 349 -10.11 -1.86 -4.29
C LEU A 349 -10.21 -2.39 -5.73
N LEU A 350 -9.14 -2.37 -6.52
CA LEU A 350 -9.16 -2.89 -7.89
C LEU A 350 -9.37 -4.40 -7.95
N HIS A 351 -8.82 -5.15 -6.99
CA HIS A 351 -8.88 -6.61 -7.01
C HIS A 351 -10.24 -7.13 -6.54
N LYS A 352 -10.86 -6.54 -5.51
CA LYS A 352 -12.04 -7.10 -4.84
C LYS A 352 -13.29 -6.20 -4.85
N ASN A 353 -13.23 -4.95 -5.29
CA ASN A 353 -14.39 -4.08 -5.48
C ASN A 353 -14.69 -3.91 -6.99
N ASP A 354 -15.63 -4.70 -7.49
CA ASP A 354 -15.98 -4.75 -8.92
C ASP A 354 -16.52 -3.41 -9.45
N ASP A 355 -17.31 -2.70 -8.64
CA ASP A 355 -17.89 -1.40 -8.99
C ASP A 355 -16.78 -0.36 -9.17
N PHE A 356 -15.84 -0.31 -8.22
CA PHE A 356 -14.71 0.60 -8.28
C PHE A 356 -13.77 0.26 -9.44
N ARG A 357 -13.49 -1.03 -9.68
CA ARG A 357 -12.70 -1.47 -10.84
C ARG A 357 -13.36 -1.04 -12.15
N THR A 358 -14.66 -1.26 -12.30
CA THR A 358 -15.43 -0.85 -13.49
C THR A 358 -15.40 0.67 -13.67
N TYR A 359 -15.55 1.41 -12.57
CA TYR A 359 -15.41 2.86 -12.58
C TYR A 359 -14.03 3.30 -13.10
N VAL A 360 -12.94 2.74 -12.58
CA VAL A 360 -11.57 3.06 -13.01
C VAL A 360 -11.34 2.74 -14.49
N LEU A 361 -11.80 1.59 -14.97
CA LEU A 361 -11.66 1.18 -16.38
C LEU A 361 -12.50 2.04 -17.35
N SER A 362 -13.55 2.70 -16.85
CA SER A 362 -14.37 3.62 -17.66
C SER A 362 -13.79 5.03 -17.80
N ARG A 363 -12.71 5.34 -17.08
CA ARG A 363 -12.10 6.68 -17.06
C ARG A 363 -11.35 6.99 -18.35
N THR A 364 -11.41 8.26 -18.77
CA THR A 364 -10.66 8.76 -19.93
C THR A 364 -9.26 9.25 -19.58
N ASP A 365 -9.02 9.58 -18.31
CA ASP A 365 -7.79 10.17 -17.76
C ASP A 365 -6.85 9.11 -17.15
N MET A 366 -6.73 7.95 -17.81
CA MET A 366 -5.98 6.80 -17.30
C MET A 366 -4.48 7.08 -17.11
N GLU A 367 -3.91 8.03 -17.84
CA GLU A 367 -2.53 8.47 -17.67
C GLU A 367 -2.25 8.99 -16.26
N SER A 368 -3.25 9.57 -15.59
CA SER A 368 -3.11 10.06 -14.21
C SER A 368 -2.81 8.92 -13.23
N LEU A 369 -3.37 7.72 -13.49
CA LEU A 369 -3.15 6.52 -12.69
C LEU A 369 -1.89 5.75 -13.12
N VAL A 370 -1.74 5.51 -14.42
CA VAL A 370 -0.69 4.64 -14.95
C VAL A 370 0.69 5.30 -14.88
N LEU A 371 0.82 6.60 -15.12
CA LEU A 371 2.13 7.27 -15.12
C LEU A 371 2.85 7.21 -13.76
N PRO A 372 2.20 7.46 -12.60
CA PRO A 372 2.81 7.24 -11.30
C PRO A 372 3.31 5.81 -11.10
N ILE A 373 2.51 4.80 -11.48
CA ILE A 373 2.89 3.38 -11.35
C ILE A 373 4.13 3.08 -12.20
N LEU A 374 4.16 3.56 -13.45
CA LEU A 374 5.33 3.41 -14.32
C LEU A 374 6.57 4.10 -13.77
N ARG A 375 6.40 5.25 -13.10
CA ARG A 375 7.49 5.97 -12.47
C ARG A 375 8.05 5.20 -11.28
N THR A 376 7.21 4.58 -10.45
CA THR A 376 7.64 3.68 -9.35
C THR A 376 8.45 2.51 -9.90
N LEU A 377 7.94 1.82 -10.94
CA LEU A 377 8.64 0.69 -11.55
C LEU A 377 9.96 1.08 -12.22
N TYR A 378 10.03 2.28 -12.80
CA TYR A 378 11.26 2.78 -13.41
C TYR A 378 12.36 3.07 -12.38
N HIS A 379 11.97 3.61 -11.22
CA HIS A 379 12.84 3.86 -10.05
C HIS A 379 12.77 2.70 -9.04
N ALA A 380 12.60 1.47 -9.54
CA ALA A 380 12.60 0.27 -8.71
C ALA A 380 13.76 0.21 -7.69
N PRO A 381 15.02 0.59 -8.02
CA PRO A 381 16.11 0.58 -7.03
C PRO A 381 15.90 1.51 -5.82
N ASP A 382 15.02 2.51 -5.93
CA ASP A 382 14.71 3.47 -4.87
C ASP A 382 13.42 3.10 -4.12
N SER A 383 12.75 2.01 -4.50
CA SER A 383 11.47 1.54 -3.95
C SER A 383 11.64 0.20 -3.22
N THR A 384 10.76 -0.10 -2.27
CA THR A 384 10.70 -1.43 -1.64
C THR A 384 10.26 -2.48 -2.66
N SER A 385 10.74 -3.72 -2.51
CA SER A 385 10.28 -4.83 -3.38
C SER A 385 8.77 -5.02 -3.31
N HIS A 386 8.17 -4.87 -2.12
CA HIS A 386 6.71 -4.91 -1.95
C HIS A 386 5.99 -3.86 -2.80
N HIS A 387 6.47 -2.61 -2.83
CA HIS A 387 5.86 -1.57 -3.64
C HIS A 387 6.00 -1.85 -5.15
N ILE A 388 7.12 -2.44 -5.58
CA ILE A 388 7.30 -2.91 -6.96
C ILE A 388 6.28 -4.01 -7.29
N TYR A 389 6.12 -5.00 -6.41
CA TYR A 389 5.14 -6.08 -6.62
C TYR A 389 3.72 -5.55 -6.73
N MET A 390 3.28 -4.71 -5.80
CA MET A 390 1.94 -4.13 -5.83
C MET A 390 1.70 -3.31 -7.10
N SER A 391 2.69 -2.52 -7.52
CA SER A 391 2.63 -1.75 -8.76
C SER A 391 2.47 -2.65 -9.99
N LEU A 392 3.20 -3.76 -10.06
CA LEU A 392 3.09 -4.74 -11.16
C LEU A 392 1.76 -5.49 -11.14
N ILE A 393 1.28 -5.90 -9.97
CA ILE A 393 -0.02 -6.58 -9.82
C ILE A 393 -1.14 -5.65 -10.28
N ILE A 394 -1.10 -4.36 -9.94
CA ILE A 394 -2.07 -3.38 -10.42
C ILE A 394 -2.03 -3.27 -11.95
N LEU A 395 -0.84 -3.21 -12.57
CA LEU A 395 -0.74 -3.22 -14.04
C LEU A 395 -1.30 -4.52 -14.64
N LEU A 396 -1.06 -5.66 -14.00
CA LEU A 396 -1.59 -6.94 -14.42
C LEU A 396 -3.12 -6.95 -14.38
N ILE A 397 -3.73 -6.53 -13.27
CA ILE A 397 -5.19 -6.42 -13.11
C ILE A 397 -5.79 -5.50 -14.17
N LEU A 398 -5.18 -4.33 -14.41
CA LEU A 398 -5.65 -3.40 -15.44
C LEU A 398 -5.53 -4.00 -16.86
N SER A 399 -4.46 -4.75 -17.13
CA SER A 399 -4.24 -5.40 -18.43
C SER A 399 -5.23 -6.52 -18.74
N GLU A 400 -5.98 -7.03 -17.77
CA GLU A 400 -7.01 -8.05 -18.03
C GLU A 400 -8.13 -7.52 -18.94
N ASP A 401 -8.36 -6.20 -18.95
CA ASP A 401 -9.40 -5.55 -19.74
C ASP A 401 -8.94 -5.14 -21.14
N ASP A 402 -9.70 -5.54 -22.17
CA ASP A 402 -9.38 -5.24 -23.56
C ASP A 402 -9.55 -3.76 -23.93
N SER A 403 -10.48 -3.05 -23.27
CA SER A 403 -10.71 -1.63 -23.52
C SER A 403 -9.57 -0.79 -22.99
N PHE A 404 -9.03 -1.14 -21.82
CA PHE A 404 -7.79 -0.60 -21.28
C PHE A 404 -6.64 -0.81 -22.26
N ASN A 405 -6.37 -2.06 -22.64
CA ASN A 405 -5.28 -2.43 -23.56
C ASN A 405 -5.36 -1.69 -24.90
N LYS A 406 -6.58 -1.44 -25.37
CA LYS A 406 -6.86 -0.62 -26.56
C LYS A 406 -6.53 0.85 -26.35
N THR A 407 -7.09 1.46 -25.31
CA THR A 407 -7.15 2.91 -25.14
C THR A 407 -5.80 3.51 -24.76
N ILE A 408 -4.96 2.79 -23.98
CA ILE A 408 -3.63 3.29 -23.59
C ILE A 408 -2.70 3.57 -24.78
N HIS A 409 -2.90 2.92 -25.92
CA HIS A 409 -2.10 3.17 -27.13
C HIS A 409 -2.53 4.44 -27.87
N ASP A 410 -3.73 4.96 -27.60
CA ASP A 410 -4.29 6.15 -28.23
C ASP A 410 -4.02 7.43 -27.40
N ILE A 411 -3.42 7.32 -26.21
CA ILE A 411 -3.07 8.44 -25.32
C ILE A 411 -1.63 8.92 -25.60
N PRO A 412 -1.41 10.05 -26.30
CA PRO A 412 -0.08 10.57 -26.58
C PRO A 412 0.52 11.26 -25.35
N LEU A 413 1.78 10.94 -25.03
CA LEU A 413 2.52 11.58 -23.96
C LEU A 413 3.47 12.64 -24.51
N LYS A 414 3.55 13.77 -23.81
CA LYS A 414 4.48 14.87 -24.12
C LYS A 414 5.50 15.03 -22.99
N ASN A 415 6.77 15.21 -23.34
CA ASN A 415 7.85 15.59 -22.42
C ASN A 415 8.00 14.66 -21.19
N ILE A 416 8.34 13.39 -21.41
CA ILE A 416 8.69 12.47 -20.33
C ILE A 416 10.11 12.81 -19.84
N THR A 417 10.23 13.50 -18.70
CA THR A 417 11.50 14.00 -18.19
C THR A 417 12.29 12.98 -17.36
N TRP A 418 11.62 11.96 -16.82
CA TRP A 418 12.24 10.98 -15.91
C TRP A 418 12.79 9.73 -16.62
N TYR A 419 12.43 9.49 -17.88
CA TYR A 419 13.00 8.40 -18.68
C TYR A 419 14.33 8.86 -19.30
N THR A 420 15.45 8.26 -18.90
CA THR A 420 16.78 8.83 -19.16
C THR A 420 17.59 8.12 -20.25
N GLU A 421 17.20 6.91 -20.66
CA GLU A 421 17.98 6.14 -21.65
C GLU A 421 17.91 6.74 -23.06
N ARG A 422 16.83 7.45 -23.37
CA ARG A 422 16.65 8.13 -24.66
C ARG A 422 15.62 9.23 -24.52
N PHE A 423 15.85 10.35 -25.20
CA PHE A 423 14.81 11.35 -25.42
C PHE A 423 13.76 10.80 -26.39
N ILE A 424 12.51 10.68 -25.93
CA ILE A 424 11.41 10.10 -26.71
C ILE A 424 10.33 11.16 -26.92
N ASN A 425 10.09 11.51 -28.19
CA ASN A 425 8.96 12.33 -28.61
C ASN A 425 7.82 11.45 -29.10
N ASP A 426 6.58 11.91 -28.91
CA ASP A 426 5.37 11.34 -29.52
C ASP A 426 5.17 9.83 -29.23
N ILE A 427 5.46 9.40 -28.00
CA ILE A 427 5.17 8.04 -27.53
C ILE A 427 3.79 7.99 -26.87
N SER A 428 3.05 6.90 -27.09
CA SER A 428 1.81 6.67 -26.36
C SER A 428 2.06 6.12 -24.95
N LEU A 429 1.07 6.26 -24.07
CA LEU A 429 1.12 5.67 -22.72
C LEU A 429 1.40 4.16 -22.77
N GLY A 430 0.72 3.43 -23.65
CA GLY A 430 0.98 2.00 -23.86
C GLY A 430 2.40 1.71 -24.36
N GLY A 431 2.97 2.57 -25.21
CA GLY A 431 4.36 2.45 -25.62
C GLY A 431 5.35 2.64 -24.47
N LEU A 432 5.10 3.62 -23.58
CA LEU A 432 5.92 3.85 -22.39
C LEU A 432 5.80 2.70 -21.39
N LEU A 433 4.59 2.18 -21.18
CA LEU A 433 4.34 1.01 -20.34
C LEU A 433 5.20 -0.17 -20.80
N ILE A 434 5.19 -0.48 -22.10
CA ILE A 434 6.02 -1.55 -22.66
C ILE A 434 7.51 -1.32 -22.37
N LEU A 435 8.01 -0.09 -22.53
CA LEU A 435 9.42 0.23 -22.26
C LEU A 435 9.80 0.02 -20.80
N VAL A 436 8.95 0.48 -19.88
CA VAL A 436 9.18 0.32 -18.44
C VAL A 436 9.14 -1.14 -18.05
N VAL A 437 8.14 -1.91 -18.50
CA VAL A 437 8.04 -3.34 -18.20
C VAL A 437 9.22 -4.13 -18.79
N ILE A 438 9.66 -3.84 -20.02
CA ILE A 438 10.87 -4.45 -20.59
C ILE A 438 12.12 -4.12 -19.75
N ARG A 439 12.25 -2.88 -19.28
CA ARG A 439 13.34 -2.46 -18.40
C ARG A 439 13.27 -3.23 -17.08
N THR A 440 12.10 -3.37 -16.48
CA THR A 440 11.87 -4.13 -15.24
C THR A 440 12.23 -5.61 -15.41
N ILE A 441 11.83 -6.26 -16.52
CA ILE A 441 12.27 -7.63 -16.87
C ILE A 441 13.79 -7.68 -17.02
N THR A 442 14.42 -6.72 -17.71
CA THR A 442 15.87 -6.73 -17.93
C THR A 442 16.65 -6.53 -16.62
N TYR A 443 16.17 -5.65 -15.75
CA TYR A 443 16.74 -5.39 -14.43
C TYR A 443 16.64 -6.62 -13.54
N ASN A 444 15.44 -7.21 -13.41
CA ASN A 444 15.22 -8.39 -12.60
C ASN A 444 16.10 -9.56 -13.07
N MET A 445 16.20 -9.80 -14.37
CA MET A 445 17.06 -10.86 -14.92
C MET A 445 18.54 -10.70 -14.58
N THR A 446 19.03 -9.46 -14.54
CA THR A 446 20.45 -9.17 -14.35
C THR A 446 20.86 -9.00 -12.89
N LYS A 447 19.91 -8.64 -12.02
CA LYS A 447 20.18 -8.29 -10.62
C LYS A 447 19.47 -9.17 -9.60
N MET A 448 18.16 -9.31 -9.71
CA MET A 448 17.31 -9.86 -8.65
C MET A 448 17.04 -11.36 -8.82
N ARG A 449 16.90 -11.84 -10.07
CA ARG A 449 16.54 -13.23 -10.44
C ARG A 449 15.21 -13.72 -9.83
N ASP A 450 14.25 -12.81 -9.65
CA ASP A 450 12.96 -13.12 -9.06
C ASP A 450 11.98 -13.71 -10.09
N LYS A 451 11.50 -14.94 -9.87
CA LYS A 451 10.59 -15.62 -10.81
C LYS A 451 9.19 -14.98 -10.86
N TYR A 452 8.70 -14.50 -9.73
CA TYR A 452 7.35 -13.93 -9.60
C TYR A 452 7.23 -12.61 -10.38
N LEU A 453 8.21 -11.73 -10.22
CA LEU A 453 8.30 -10.45 -10.92
C LEU A 453 8.35 -10.64 -12.44
N HIS A 454 9.10 -11.63 -12.93
CA HIS A 454 9.16 -11.96 -14.35
C HIS A 454 7.82 -12.43 -14.91
N THR A 455 7.17 -13.33 -14.19
CA THR A 455 5.88 -13.91 -14.58
C THR A 455 4.82 -12.82 -14.70
N ASN A 456 4.71 -11.94 -13.71
CA ASN A 456 3.72 -10.85 -13.71
C ASN A 456 3.98 -9.82 -14.83
N CYS A 457 5.24 -9.46 -15.07
CA CYS A 457 5.60 -8.54 -16.16
C CYS A 457 5.22 -9.12 -17.54
N LEU A 458 5.53 -10.39 -17.78
CA LEU A 458 5.23 -11.05 -19.03
C LEU A 458 3.73 -11.27 -19.23
N ALA A 459 3.01 -11.65 -18.17
CA ALA A 459 1.56 -11.77 -18.19
C ALA A 459 0.88 -10.45 -18.59
N ALA A 460 1.33 -9.32 -18.03
CA ALA A 460 0.81 -8.00 -18.39
C ALA A 460 1.08 -7.65 -19.87
N LEU A 461 2.30 -7.88 -20.37
CA LEU A 461 2.61 -7.65 -21.79
C LEU A 461 1.83 -8.60 -22.71
N ALA A 462 1.65 -9.85 -22.30
CA ALA A 462 0.93 -10.87 -23.05
C ALA A 462 -0.55 -10.52 -23.18
N ASN A 463 -1.19 -10.08 -22.09
CA ASN A 463 -2.56 -9.57 -22.10
C ASN A 463 -2.75 -8.41 -23.10
N MET A 464 -1.81 -7.47 -23.11
CA MET A 464 -1.87 -6.30 -23.98
C MET A 464 -1.53 -6.60 -25.46
N SER A 465 -0.81 -7.69 -25.73
CA SER A 465 -0.15 -7.95 -27.02
C SER A 465 -1.08 -7.95 -28.23
N SER A 466 -2.32 -8.41 -28.07
CA SER A 466 -3.34 -8.43 -29.13
C SER A 466 -3.87 -7.04 -29.48
N GLN A 467 -3.55 -6.05 -28.65
CA GLN A 467 -3.94 -4.65 -28.81
C GLN A 467 -2.75 -3.70 -28.96
N PHE A 468 -1.51 -4.19 -29.10
CA PHE A 468 -0.36 -3.33 -29.43
C PHE A 468 -0.57 -2.66 -30.78
N ARG A 469 -0.52 -1.32 -30.84
CA ARG A 469 -0.79 -0.57 -32.08
C ARG A 469 0.17 0.58 -32.19
N THR A 470 0.48 0.92 -33.45
CA THR A 470 1.25 2.12 -33.80
C THR A 470 2.48 2.27 -32.91
N LEU A 471 3.15 1.15 -32.61
CA LEU A 471 4.26 1.15 -31.67
C LEU A 471 5.39 2.05 -32.18
N HIS A 472 5.90 2.88 -31.29
CA HIS A 472 7.02 3.77 -31.59
C HIS A 472 8.26 2.95 -31.97
N PRO A 473 9.09 3.37 -32.95
CA PRO A 473 10.24 2.58 -33.43
C PRO A 473 11.19 2.11 -32.32
N TYR A 474 11.39 2.96 -31.32
CA TYR A 474 12.22 2.62 -30.15
C TYR A 474 11.61 1.51 -29.28
N VAL A 475 10.29 1.45 -29.13
CA VAL A 475 9.59 0.39 -28.40
C VAL A 475 9.80 -0.94 -29.11
N CYS A 476 9.60 -0.96 -30.44
CA CYS A 476 9.84 -2.15 -31.27
C CYS A 476 11.29 -2.64 -31.16
N GLN A 477 12.25 -1.72 -31.23
CA GLN A 477 13.66 -2.04 -31.05
C GLN A 477 13.93 -2.69 -29.70
N ARG A 478 13.39 -2.12 -28.61
CA ARG A 478 13.60 -2.65 -27.25
C ARG A 478 12.93 -4.00 -27.04
N LEU A 479 11.75 -4.23 -27.61
CA LEU A 479 11.07 -5.52 -27.58
C LEU A 479 11.91 -6.61 -28.27
N VAL A 480 12.44 -6.34 -29.47
CA VAL A 480 13.30 -7.30 -30.18
C VAL A 480 14.67 -7.46 -29.49
N SER A 481 15.22 -6.39 -28.90
CA SER A 481 16.45 -6.46 -28.11
C SER A 481 16.31 -7.24 -26.80
N LEU A 482 15.11 -7.28 -26.20
CA LEU A 482 14.82 -8.15 -25.07
C LEU A 482 15.00 -9.62 -25.50
N PHE A 483 14.36 -10.01 -26.61
CA PHE A 483 14.54 -11.36 -27.18
C PHE A 483 16.01 -11.66 -27.49
N GLU A 484 16.73 -10.73 -28.14
CA GLU A 484 18.16 -10.89 -28.45
C GLU A 484 19.01 -11.16 -27.19
N THR A 485 18.75 -10.41 -26.11
CA THR A 485 19.46 -10.56 -24.84
C THR A 485 19.18 -11.90 -24.19
N LEU A 486 17.90 -12.30 -24.13
CA LEU A 486 17.47 -13.57 -23.56
C LEU A 486 18.03 -14.75 -24.35
N SER A 487 18.00 -14.67 -25.68
CA SER A 487 18.52 -15.71 -26.58
C SER A 487 20.02 -15.91 -26.38
N LYS A 488 20.81 -14.82 -26.31
CA LYS A 488 22.25 -14.92 -26.05
C LYS A 488 22.55 -15.52 -24.69
N ARG A 489 21.75 -15.19 -23.66
CA ARG A 489 21.91 -15.78 -22.33
C ARG A 489 21.59 -17.27 -22.35
N HIS A 490 20.52 -17.67 -23.03
CA HIS A 490 20.12 -19.08 -23.19
C HIS A 490 21.21 -19.88 -23.89
N SER A 491 21.71 -19.39 -25.03
CA SER A 491 22.79 -20.07 -25.75
C SER A 491 24.05 -20.24 -24.90
N ARG A 492 24.46 -19.22 -24.13
CA ARG A 492 25.61 -19.31 -23.21
C ARG A 492 25.39 -20.32 -22.09
N LEU A 493 24.18 -20.37 -21.53
CA LEU A 493 23.86 -21.30 -20.44
C LEU A 493 23.82 -22.74 -20.95
N CYS A 494 23.24 -22.98 -22.13
CA CYS A 494 23.27 -24.29 -22.79
C CYS A 494 24.69 -24.74 -23.18
N GLU A 495 25.54 -23.82 -23.65
CA GLU A 495 26.95 -24.11 -23.94
C GLU A 495 27.71 -24.47 -22.65
N SER A 496 27.47 -23.75 -21.56
CA SER A 496 28.07 -24.05 -20.25
C SER A 496 27.65 -25.44 -19.76
N LEU A 497 26.36 -25.78 -19.85
CA LEU A 497 25.86 -27.10 -19.43
C LEU A 497 26.49 -28.25 -20.23
N LYS A 498 26.61 -28.09 -21.56
CA LYS A 498 27.27 -29.10 -22.41
C LYS A 498 28.74 -29.26 -22.05
N ALA A 499 29.44 -28.16 -21.81
CA ALA A 499 30.84 -28.19 -21.39
C ALA A 499 31.03 -28.83 -20.00
N THR A 500 30.05 -28.68 -19.11
CA THR A 500 30.03 -29.29 -17.77
C THR A 500 29.66 -30.78 -17.83
N GLU A 501 28.74 -31.20 -18.70
CA GLU A 501 28.46 -32.61 -19.00
C GLU A 501 29.69 -33.33 -19.57
N ASP A 502 30.49 -32.66 -20.41
CA ASP A 502 31.73 -33.22 -20.97
C ASP A 502 32.86 -33.37 -19.92
N LEU A 503 32.73 -32.78 -18.73
CA LEU A 503 33.77 -32.69 -17.69
C LEU A 503 33.47 -33.49 -16.40
N LEU A 504 32.27 -34.08 -16.25
CA LEU A 504 31.84 -34.67 -14.99
C LEU A 504 31.35 -36.13 -15.11
N ASP A 505 32.23 -37.04 -14.70
CA ASP A 505 31.86 -38.33 -14.10
C ASP A 505 31.50 -38.18 -12.59
N GLU A 506 31.68 -37.02 -11.91
CA GLU A 506 31.63 -36.99 -10.42
C GLU A 506 31.15 -35.69 -9.70
N SER A 507 30.18 -34.89 -10.19
CA SER A 507 29.53 -33.90 -9.29
C SER A 507 28.04 -33.66 -9.54
N GLU A 508 27.20 -34.41 -8.83
CA GLU A 508 25.73 -34.37 -8.89
C GLU A 508 25.08 -33.12 -8.25
N ASN A 509 25.83 -32.24 -7.56
CA ASN A 509 25.22 -31.20 -6.72
C ASN A 509 24.89 -29.86 -7.40
N ASP A 510 25.49 -29.49 -8.54
CA ASP A 510 25.24 -28.18 -9.21
C ASP A 510 24.39 -28.27 -10.50
N MET A 511 24.13 -29.48 -11.01
CA MET A 511 23.35 -29.71 -12.24
C MET A 511 21.84 -29.34 -12.12
N PRO A 512 21.15 -29.56 -10.99
CA PRO A 512 19.70 -29.29 -10.89
C PRO A 512 19.33 -27.81 -11.06
N ASP A 513 20.11 -26.91 -10.45
CA ASP A 513 19.82 -25.47 -10.45
C ASP A 513 20.05 -24.84 -11.82
N ALA A 514 21.12 -25.24 -12.52
CA ALA A 514 21.42 -24.75 -13.86
C ALA A 514 20.39 -25.22 -14.91
N LEU A 515 19.85 -26.44 -14.76
CA LEU A 515 18.76 -26.95 -15.62
C LEU A 515 17.44 -26.20 -15.37
N SER A 516 17.15 -25.86 -14.11
CA SER A 516 16.00 -25.02 -13.75
C SER A 516 16.13 -23.60 -14.35
N ASP A 517 17.31 -22.99 -14.29
CA ASP A 517 17.56 -21.68 -14.88
C ASP A 517 17.37 -21.67 -16.41
N VAL A 518 17.75 -22.75 -17.09
CA VAL A 518 17.48 -22.90 -18.53
C VAL A 518 15.98 -22.99 -18.79
N SER A 519 15.24 -23.81 -18.03
CA SER A 519 13.80 -24.00 -18.27
C SER A 519 13.02 -22.69 -18.10
N VAL A 520 13.31 -21.92 -17.04
CA VAL A 520 12.72 -20.60 -16.82
C VAL A 520 13.04 -19.65 -17.99
N LEU A 521 14.29 -19.67 -18.46
CA LEU A 521 14.69 -18.82 -19.58
C LEU A 521 14.02 -19.24 -20.90
N GLU A 522 13.78 -20.53 -21.11
CA GLU A 522 13.00 -21.05 -22.26
C GLU A 522 11.54 -20.61 -22.19
N GLU A 523 10.90 -20.69 -21.02
CA GLU A 523 9.52 -20.20 -20.80
C GLU A 523 9.41 -18.71 -21.12
N VAL A 524 10.35 -17.92 -20.62
CA VAL A 524 10.42 -16.46 -20.88
C VAL A 524 10.63 -16.18 -22.37
N LEU A 525 11.55 -16.88 -23.04
CA LEU A 525 11.79 -16.75 -24.48
C LEU A 525 10.56 -17.11 -25.30
N ARG A 526 9.89 -18.20 -24.93
CA ARG A 526 8.67 -18.66 -25.58
C ARG A 526 7.56 -17.62 -25.45
N MET A 527 7.36 -17.07 -24.25
CA MET A 527 6.36 -16.03 -24.01
C MET A 527 6.61 -14.76 -24.84
N VAL A 528 7.88 -14.34 -24.99
CA VAL A 528 8.23 -13.20 -25.87
C VAL A 528 7.91 -13.49 -27.34
N LEU A 529 8.16 -14.71 -27.82
CA LEU A 529 7.79 -15.14 -29.17
C LEU A 529 6.27 -15.18 -29.36
N GLU A 530 5.53 -15.68 -28.37
CA GLU A 530 4.06 -15.70 -28.37
C GLU A 530 3.48 -14.27 -28.39
N ILE A 531 4.04 -13.34 -27.62
CA ILE A 531 3.70 -11.91 -27.68
C ILE A 531 3.91 -11.36 -29.10
N LEU A 532 5.07 -11.62 -29.73
CA LEU A 532 5.32 -11.18 -31.10
C LEU A 532 4.30 -11.77 -32.09
N ASN A 533 3.96 -13.06 -31.95
CA ASN A 533 2.95 -13.70 -32.78
C ASN A 533 1.56 -13.10 -32.60
N SER A 534 1.19 -12.77 -31.37
CA SER A 534 -0.07 -12.09 -31.08
C SER A 534 -0.17 -10.77 -31.85
N VAL A 535 0.90 -9.96 -31.82
CA VAL A 535 0.94 -8.70 -32.60
C VAL A 535 0.86 -8.97 -34.11
N LEU A 536 1.59 -9.96 -34.64
CA LEU A 536 1.58 -10.31 -36.06
C LEU A 536 0.23 -10.90 -36.52
N THR A 537 -0.55 -11.48 -35.61
CA THR A 537 -1.85 -12.09 -35.93
C THR A 537 -2.97 -11.06 -35.86
N HIS A 538 -2.98 -10.22 -34.81
CA HIS A 538 -4.10 -9.33 -34.51
C HIS A 538 -3.87 -7.88 -34.99
N GLN A 539 -2.62 -7.40 -35.00
CA GLN A 539 -2.29 -5.98 -35.18
C GLN A 539 -1.21 -5.70 -36.24
N LEU A 540 -0.98 -6.64 -37.16
CA LEU A 540 0.06 -6.51 -38.20
C LEU A 540 -0.07 -5.21 -39.00
N SER A 541 -1.30 -4.86 -39.41
CA SER A 541 -1.61 -3.67 -40.21
C SER A 541 -1.34 -2.35 -39.49
N HIS A 542 -1.25 -2.37 -38.16
CA HIS A 542 -1.02 -1.16 -37.36
C HIS A 542 0.43 -1.03 -36.89
N ASN A 543 1.28 -2.04 -37.10
CA ASN A 543 2.64 -2.11 -36.52
C ASN A 543 3.75 -2.21 -37.56
N HIS A 544 3.76 -1.31 -38.54
CA HIS A 544 4.81 -1.26 -39.57
C HIS A 544 6.23 -1.15 -38.99
N ASN A 545 6.42 -0.39 -37.90
CA ASN A 545 7.71 -0.24 -37.23
C ASN A 545 8.22 -1.55 -36.61
N LEU A 546 7.31 -2.39 -36.10
CA LEU A 546 7.67 -3.70 -35.56
C LEU A 546 8.12 -4.62 -36.69
N VAL A 547 7.34 -4.69 -37.77
CA VAL A 547 7.67 -5.47 -38.96
C VAL A 547 9.03 -5.06 -39.54
N TYR A 548 9.30 -3.75 -39.64
CA TYR A 548 10.60 -3.24 -40.06
C TYR A 548 11.73 -3.74 -39.15
N THR A 549 11.55 -3.65 -37.84
CA THR A 549 12.56 -4.11 -36.87
C THR A 549 12.80 -5.62 -36.99
N LEU A 550 11.75 -6.42 -37.15
CA LEU A 550 11.85 -7.87 -37.33
C LEU A 550 12.58 -8.23 -38.63
N LEU A 551 12.31 -7.53 -39.74
CA LEU A 551 13.03 -7.70 -41.00
C LEU A 551 14.52 -7.38 -40.85
N TYR A 552 14.83 -6.25 -40.23
CA TYR A 552 16.21 -5.82 -39.98
C TYR A 552 16.98 -6.83 -39.11
N LYS A 553 16.31 -7.43 -38.12
CA LYS A 553 16.88 -8.41 -37.17
C LYS A 553 16.51 -9.86 -37.47
N ARG A 554 16.12 -10.20 -38.70
CA ARG A 554 15.61 -11.55 -39.06
C ARG A 554 16.55 -12.72 -38.70
N HIS A 555 17.85 -12.46 -38.67
CA HIS A 555 18.86 -13.48 -38.34
C HIS A 555 18.71 -14.00 -36.90
N LEU A 556 18.13 -13.23 -35.98
CA LEU A 556 17.92 -13.63 -34.59
C LEU A 556 16.98 -14.82 -34.44
N PHE A 557 16.03 -15.00 -35.37
CA PHE A 557 14.99 -16.03 -35.26
C PHE A 557 15.38 -17.36 -35.93
N ARG A 558 16.38 -17.36 -36.81
CA ARG A 558 16.81 -18.57 -37.55
C ARG A 558 17.20 -19.75 -36.65
N PRO A 559 17.93 -19.58 -35.53
CA PRO A 559 18.27 -20.71 -34.66
C PRO A 559 17.02 -21.38 -34.05
N PHE A 560 15.94 -20.62 -33.88
CA PHE A 560 14.71 -21.05 -33.22
C PHE A 560 13.73 -21.78 -34.15
N THR A 561 13.89 -21.65 -35.48
CA THR A 561 13.03 -22.36 -36.45
C THR A 561 13.24 -23.87 -36.45
N VAL A 562 14.40 -24.34 -35.96
CA VAL A 562 14.77 -25.76 -35.87
C VAL A 562 14.78 -26.29 -34.43
N HIS A 563 14.58 -25.41 -33.45
CA HIS A 563 14.64 -25.80 -32.04
C HIS A 563 13.32 -26.45 -31.61
N PRO A 564 13.31 -27.66 -31.02
CA PRO A 564 12.08 -28.38 -30.68
C PRO A 564 11.09 -27.56 -29.83
N SER A 565 11.59 -26.80 -28.85
CA SER A 565 10.77 -25.96 -27.95
C SER A 565 10.20 -24.68 -28.58
N PHE A 566 10.68 -24.26 -29.77
CA PHE A 566 10.36 -22.93 -30.34
C PHE A 566 9.93 -22.95 -31.81
N GLN A 567 10.12 -24.05 -32.53
CA GLN A 567 9.81 -24.16 -33.95
C GLN A 567 8.34 -23.82 -34.26
N ASP A 568 7.43 -24.18 -33.37
CA ASP A 568 5.99 -24.02 -33.54
C ASP A 568 5.55 -22.57 -33.40
N VAL A 569 6.19 -21.81 -32.52
CA VAL A 569 5.94 -20.37 -32.30
C VAL A 569 6.75 -19.51 -33.28
N THR A 570 7.83 -19.99 -33.88
CA THR A 570 8.61 -19.16 -34.83
C THR A 570 8.00 -19.13 -36.24
N GLN A 571 7.06 -20.03 -36.54
CA GLN A 571 6.49 -20.22 -37.88
C GLN A 571 5.84 -18.95 -38.47
N ASN A 572 4.98 -18.26 -37.72
CA ASN A 572 4.30 -17.06 -38.24
C ASN A 572 5.29 -15.92 -38.51
N ILE A 573 6.31 -15.78 -37.66
CA ILE A 573 7.39 -14.81 -37.86
C ILE A 573 8.09 -15.10 -39.18
N ASP A 574 8.48 -16.35 -39.44
CA ASP A 574 9.15 -16.73 -40.68
C ASP A 574 8.27 -16.52 -41.94
N VAL A 575 6.97 -16.86 -41.86
CA VAL A 575 6.01 -16.64 -42.95
C VAL A 575 5.90 -15.16 -43.31
N VAL A 576 5.75 -14.28 -42.32
CA VAL A 576 5.65 -12.83 -42.53
C VAL A 576 6.95 -12.27 -43.10
N LEU A 577 8.09 -12.63 -42.52
CA LEU A 577 9.39 -12.12 -42.96
C LEU A 577 9.75 -12.61 -44.37
N SER A 578 9.51 -13.88 -44.69
CA SER A 578 9.79 -14.44 -46.01
C SER A 578 8.91 -13.83 -47.11
N TYR A 579 7.62 -13.60 -46.83
CA TYR A 579 6.72 -12.93 -47.76
C TYR A 579 7.16 -11.50 -48.07
N LEU A 580 7.49 -10.71 -47.05
CA LEU A 580 7.91 -9.32 -47.22
C LEU A 580 9.30 -9.20 -47.85
N MET A 581 10.22 -10.10 -47.53
CA MET A 581 11.53 -10.17 -48.18
C MET A 581 11.42 -10.45 -49.68
N GLY A 582 10.57 -11.40 -50.09
CA GLY A 582 10.35 -11.68 -51.52
C GLY A 582 9.77 -10.48 -52.28
N ARG A 583 8.92 -9.68 -51.62
CA ARG A 583 8.42 -8.41 -52.18
C ARG A 583 9.51 -7.33 -52.25
N LEU A 584 10.40 -7.29 -51.27
CA LEU A 584 11.52 -6.34 -51.25
C LEU A 584 12.50 -6.62 -52.40
N GLU A 585 12.89 -7.89 -52.58
CA GLU A 585 13.83 -8.35 -53.62
C GLU A 585 13.29 -8.13 -55.04
N THR A 586 11.96 -8.18 -55.23
CA THR A 586 11.30 -7.94 -56.52
C THR A 586 11.11 -6.46 -56.84
N THR A 587 11.16 -5.57 -55.84
CA THR A 587 10.90 -4.14 -56.02
C THR A 587 12.17 -3.36 -56.37
N LYS A 588 13.27 -3.52 -55.63
CA LYS A 588 14.57 -2.84 -55.88
C LYS A 588 15.76 -3.65 -55.32
N ARG A 589 16.94 -3.54 -55.96
CA ARG A 589 18.19 -4.24 -55.54
C ARG A 589 18.83 -3.67 -54.27
N ASP A 590 18.73 -2.35 -54.02
CA ASP A 590 19.24 -1.67 -52.82
C ASP A 590 18.19 -0.69 -52.27
N PRO A 591 17.19 -1.16 -51.52
CA PRO A 591 16.11 -0.32 -51.01
C PRO A 591 16.58 0.55 -49.84
N GLY A 592 16.27 1.85 -49.86
CA GLY A 592 16.44 2.74 -48.71
C GLY A 592 15.37 2.51 -47.64
N VAL A 593 15.50 3.15 -46.47
CA VAL A 593 14.55 3.00 -45.34
C VAL A 593 13.10 3.31 -45.77
N HIS A 594 12.91 4.35 -46.58
CA HIS A 594 11.59 4.73 -47.10
C HIS A 594 11.01 3.65 -48.03
N ASP A 595 11.82 3.09 -48.94
CA ASP A 595 11.40 2.02 -49.84
C ASP A 595 10.96 0.78 -49.04
N VAL A 596 11.72 0.41 -48.00
CA VAL A 596 11.36 -0.72 -47.13
C VAL A 596 10.03 -0.45 -46.41
N GLN A 597 9.81 0.76 -45.89
CA GLN A 597 8.55 1.11 -45.23
C GLN A 597 7.35 1.06 -46.17
N GLU A 598 7.51 1.54 -47.41
CA GLU A 598 6.46 1.48 -48.43
C GLU A 598 6.13 0.02 -48.81
N VAL A 599 7.16 -0.81 -49.00
CA VAL A 599 6.99 -2.25 -49.25
C VAL A 599 6.29 -2.94 -48.08
N ILE A 600 6.58 -2.55 -46.83
CA ILE A 600 5.90 -3.08 -45.65
C ILE A 600 4.42 -2.65 -45.62
N GLN A 601 4.12 -1.37 -45.84
CA GLN A 601 2.75 -0.85 -45.85
C GLN A 601 1.89 -1.55 -46.91
N GLN A 602 2.40 -1.66 -48.15
CA GLN A 602 1.71 -2.36 -49.24
C GLN A 602 1.72 -3.88 -49.07
N GLY A 603 2.78 -4.41 -48.47
CA GLY A 603 3.01 -5.82 -48.17
C GLY A 603 1.97 -6.39 -47.22
N VAL A 604 1.80 -5.73 -46.07
CA VAL A 604 0.92 -6.17 -45.00
C VAL A 604 -0.55 -6.21 -45.43
N LEU A 605 -1.00 -5.27 -46.27
CA LEU A 605 -2.37 -5.24 -46.79
C LEU A 605 -2.73 -6.47 -47.63
N HIS A 606 -1.75 -7.03 -48.33
CA HIS A 606 -1.95 -8.15 -49.26
C HIS A 606 -1.39 -9.48 -48.74
N LEU A 607 -0.98 -9.52 -47.47
CA LEU A 607 -0.45 -10.73 -46.85
C LEU A 607 -1.60 -11.74 -46.67
N PRO A 608 -1.50 -12.96 -47.21
CA PRO A 608 -2.53 -13.97 -47.06
C PRO A 608 -2.59 -14.45 -45.60
N LYS A 609 -3.48 -13.84 -44.81
CA LYS A 609 -3.63 -14.12 -43.37
C LYS A 609 -4.00 -15.58 -43.08
N ASP A 610 -4.59 -16.29 -44.04
CA ASP A 610 -4.92 -17.72 -43.94
C ASP A 610 -3.68 -18.61 -43.78
N ARG A 611 -2.49 -18.11 -44.12
CA ARG A 611 -1.21 -18.80 -43.93
C ARG A 611 -0.66 -18.66 -42.50
N LEU A 612 -1.22 -17.76 -41.70
CA LEU A 612 -0.80 -17.57 -40.31
C LEU A 612 -1.51 -18.61 -39.44
N LYS A 613 -0.71 -19.35 -38.68
CA LYS A 613 -1.21 -20.24 -37.62
C LYS A 613 -1.92 -19.41 -36.57
N LYS A 614 -3.11 -19.85 -36.15
CA LYS A 614 -3.83 -19.24 -35.03
C LYS A 614 -3.29 -19.83 -33.72
N PHE A 615 -2.81 -18.97 -32.84
CA PHE A 615 -2.44 -19.33 -31.48
C PHE A 615 -3.60 -19.04 -30.52
N PRO A 616 -3.66 -19.70 -29.35
CA PRO A 616 -4.57 -19.31 -28.28
C PRO A 616 -4.38 -17.84 -27.92
N GLU A 617 -5.47 -17.18 -27.51
CA GLU A 617 -5.36 -15.82 -27.01
C GLU A 617 -4.59 -15.82 -25.68
N LEU A 618 -3.63 -14.91 -25.57
CA LEU A 618 -2.84 -14.72 -24.37
C LEU A 618 -3.68 -13.91 -23.36
N LYS A 619 -4.34 -14.64 -22.45
CA LYS A 619 -5.17 -14.06 -21.39
C LYS A 619 -4.76 -14.64 -20.04
N PHE A 620 -4.14 -13.79 -19.23
CA PHE A 620 -3.70 -14.06 -17.88
C PHE A 620 -4.53 -13.24 -16.92
N LYS A 621 -4.87 -13.84 -15.79
CA LYS A 621 -5.53 -13.16 -14.68
C LYS A 621 -4.64 -13.20 -13.47
N TYR A 622 -4.64 -12.13 -12.70
CA TYR A 622 -4.06 -12.16 -11.37
C TYR A 622 -4.87 -13.11 -10.48
N VAL A 623 -4.16 -13.99 -9.79
CA VAL A 623 -4.72 -14.88 -8.78
C VAL A 623 -3.93 -14.65 -7.51
N GLU A 624 -4.60 -14.16 -6.49
CA GLU A 624 -4.06 -14.03 -5.14
C GLU A 624 -3.78 -15.42 -4.56
N GLU A 625 -2.71 -15.54 -3.78
CA GLU A 625 -2.32 -16.81 -3.16
C GLU A 625 -3.38 -17.30 -2.16
N ASN A 626 -3.28 -18.56 -1.72
CA ASN A 626 -4.30 -19.17 -0.86
C ASN A 626 -4.34 -18.56 0.55
N GLU A 627 -3.19 -18.14 1.09
CA GLU A 627 -3.01 -17.60 2.44
C GLU A 627 -2.37 -16.20 2.35
N PRO A 628 -3.07 -15.23 1.72
CA PRO A 628 -2.50 -13.91 1.45
C PRO A 628 -2.19 -13.12 2.74
N GLU A 629 -2.83 -13.46 3.85
CA GLU A 629 -2.58 -12.87 5.17
C GLU A 629 -1.15 -13.06 5.66
N GLU A 630 -0.46 -14.15 5.29
CA GLU A 630 0.94 -14.39 5.66
C GLU A 630 1.87 -13.31 5.09
N PHE A 631 1.49 -12.77 3.93
CA PHE A 631 2.19 -11.67 3.28
C PHE A 631 1.65 -10.30 3.74
N PHE A 632 0.33 -10.09 3.68
CA PHE A 632 -0.24 -8.76 3.90
C PHE A 632 -0.16 -8.29 5.35
N ILE A 633 -0.30 -9.18 6.33
CA ILE A 633 -0.25 -8.76 7.75
C ILE A 633 1.15 -8.20 8.09
N PRO A 634 2.26 -8.93 7.86
CA PRO A 634 3.59 -8.39 8.08
C PRO A 634 3.86 -7.13 7.25
N TYR A 635 3.48 -7.13 5.97
CA TYR A 635 3.70 -5.97 5.11
C TYR A 635 2.99 -4.71 5.63
N VAL A 636 1.72 -4.80 6.03
CA VAL A 636 0.97 -3.67 6.60
C VAL A 636 1.63 -3.17 7.89
N TRP A 637 2.12 -4.06 8.75
CA TRP A 637 2.82 -3.64 9.97
C TRP A 637 4.21 -3.05 9.69
N THR A 638 4.91 -3.46 8.63
CA THR A 638 6.11 -2.76 8.14
C THR A 638 5.76 -1.33 7.68
N LEU A 639 4.63 -1.15 6.99
CA LEU A 639 4.16 0.19 6.61
C LEU A 639 3.82 1.04 7.84
N VAL A 640 3.14 0.48 8.84
CA VAL A 640 2.87 1.17 10.11
C VAL A 640 4.18 1.56 10.79
N TYR A 641 5.15 0.65 10.87
CA TYR A 641 6.46 0.90 11.46
C TYR A 641 7.18 2.07 10.79
N GLN A 642 7.17 2.12 9.45
CA GLN A 642 7.88 3.14 8.68
C GLN A 642 7.13 4.48 8.57
N LYS A 643 5.79 4.45 8.46
CA LYS A 643 4.98 5.61 8.03
C LYS A 643 4.07 6.17 9.11
N SER A 644 3.88 5.51 10.25
CA SER A 644 3.03 6.05 11.32
C SER A 644 3.63 7.25 12.07
N GLY A 645 4.91 7.55 11.90
CA GLY A 645 5.61 8.59 12.67
C GLY A 645 5.78 8.26 14.16
N LEU A 646 5.29 7.11 14.62
CA LEU A 646 5.53 6.59 15.96
C LEU A 646 6.94 6.00 16.07
N TYR A 647 7.50 6.01 17.27
CA TYR A 647 8.67 5.20 17.59
C TYR A 647 8.23 3.78 17.92
N TRP A 648 8.82 2.77 17.29
CA TRP A 648 8.63 1.38 17.69
C TRP A 648 10.00 0.81 18.02
N ASN A 649 10.16 0.21 19.20
CA ASN A 649 11.44 -0.35 19.61
C ASN A 649 11.78 -1.57 18.74
N PRO A 650 12.82 -1.51 17.88
CA PRO A 650 13.13 -2.60 16.95
C PRO A 650 13.45 -3.92 17.65
N LYS A 651 13.93 -3.86 18.90
CA LYS A 651 14.31 -5.06 19.68
C LYS A 651 13.11 -5.87 20.17
N CYS A 652 11.93 -5.26 20.22
CA CYS A 652 10.70 -5.92 20.65
C CYS A 652 9.92 -6.52 19.48
N ILE A 653 10.23 -6.13 18.24
CA ILE A 653 9.48 -6.58 17.06
C ILE A 653 9.88 -8.02 16.72
N CYS A 654 8.87 -8.89 16.59
CA CYS A 654 9.04 -10.30 16.23
C CYS A 654 8.49 -10.63 14.83
N MET A 655 7.57 -9.82 14.31
CA MET A 655 6.82 -10.13 13.07
C MET A 655 7.64 -9.98 11.78
N PHE A 656 8.57 -9.03 11.73
CA PHE A 656 9.41 -8.74 10.57
C PHE A 656 10.76 -8.21 11.03
N ASP A 657 11.79 -8.27 10.18
CA ASP A 657 13.12 -7.73 10.48
C ASP A 657 13.13 -6.20 10.29
N PRO A 658 13.25 -5.39 11.36
CA PRO A 658 13.24 -3.93 11.23
C PRO A 658 14.53 -3.37 10.61
N SER A 659 15.58 -4.19 10.48
CA SER A 659 16.90 -3.82 9.96
C SER A 659 17.09 -4.15 8.47
N GLN A 660 16.22 -4.98 7.90
CA GLN A 660 16.16 -5.21 6.46
C GLN A 660 15.16 -4.24 5.85
N PRO A 661 15.60 -3.22 5.08
CA PRO A 661 14.69 -2.59 4.14
C PRO A 661 14.28 -3.68 3.15
N ASP A 662 12.97 -3.91 2.98
CA ASP A 662 12.39 -4.89 2.07
C ASP A 662 13.17 -4.97 0.74
N VAL A 663 14.05 -5.97 0.62
CA VAL A 663 14.99 -6.14 -0.50
C VAL A 663 14.24 -6.50 -1.76
#